data_AF-A0A8C5MBM7-F1
#
_entry.id   AF-A0A8C5MBM7-F1
#
_cell.length_a   1.000
_cell.length_b   1.000
_cell.length_c   1.000
_cell.angle_alpha   90.00
_cell.angle_beta   90.00
_cell.angle_gamma   90.00
#
_symmetry.space_group_name_H-M   'P 1'
#
loop_
_entity.id
_entity.type
_entity.pdbx_description
1 polymer ?
#
loop_
_entity_poly.entity_id
_entity_poly.type
_entity_poly.pdbx_seq_one_letter_code
_entity_poly.pdbx_strand_id
1 'polypeptide(L)'
;MHSFDLYDTWRICHPNTRDYTYFSHVHSSYSRIDLCLIHSSALSRLLEATIGIITWSDHAPLTLTFEAAFPPRGMGNWRLNDSLIVDRDDVSTMLQLLQEYFTTNVIGDVATASVWLAYKAVMRGHFIQRGAQRKRRLNAQMTALICRITELETQNKSSPTPNITVQLISQCRELEHLMLQVTARSIRRLNYAHYTQGNKPGKLLASKLKGKRMQTNIPYLLDANNVKIYNPALITDEFARYYASLYNLGLDHTVPSPTQHDIDLFLQAASLPSLSPSQATDLLAAFTEEEVLKAINALPKNKAPGPDGFTNLYYQVFASSLVPTLTLFFNDIKNTGIIPPEMLQATVVTLPKPGKPPTHCANVRPISLLNVDAKLYAKLLATRLAPLLPSLIATEQTGFVLGRQTCDNTRCFYDIIDLAHRTNTSGLLLALDAEKAFDRLHWGYMRLVLLKFGLPAQFVHSIMALYSAPSAKVLASGFLSSSFHITNGTRQGCPLSPLIFILALEPLALQIKISQAIKGMPTPNGEHKLALFADDILLFLTTPEISLPSLFHLLDSFGALSYYKNNVSKTQALPINIAASSLGSLRSKYPFDWRSTSLKYLGISLSKSRGTILKENFTPLLNSIETQLSTWSTNESSWLGRMAAIKMCILPQILYYFRNIPVFIPAHLLLRLQKLLHAHIWKGKPPRLSASTVTAPRRNGGLGFLDLQIVLQSSLTSPTVVVNASQRTTSMVTVGECHDFHI
;
A
#
# COMPACT_ATOMS: atom_id res chain seq x y z
N MET A 1 -32.90 1.57 -39.74
CA MET A 1 -31.71 0.69 -39.62
C MET A 1 -30.78 0.87 -40.80
N HIS A 2 -31.21 0.62 -42.04
CA HIS A 2 -30.38 0.82 -43.24
C HIS A 2 -29.88 2.26 -43.46
N SER A 3 -30.63 3.26 -43.03
CA SER A 3 -30.21 4.68 -43.07
C SER A 3 -29.05 5.03 -42.13
N PHE A 4 -28.71 4.17 -41.16
CA PHE A 4 -27.61 4.35 -40.20
C PHE A 4 -26.50 3.30 -40.35
N ASP A 5 -26.53 2.51 -41.44
CA ASP A 5 -25.58 1.43 -41.73
C ASP A 5 -25.40 0.41 -40.57
N LEU A 6 -26.50 0.14 -39.87
CA LEU A 6 -26.58 -0.78 -38.75
C LEU A 6 -27.32 -2.06 -39.14
N TYR A 7 -26.71 -3.21 -38.86
CA TYR A 7 -27.24 -4.52 -39.23
C TYR A 7 -27.49 -5.42 -38.01
N ASP A 8 -28.55 -6.21 -38.10
CA ASP A 8 -28.90 -7.22 -37.11
C ASP A 8 -27.98 -8.43 -37.19
N THR A 9 -27.07 -8.50 -36.22
CA THR A 9 -26.03 -9.52 -36.11
C THR A 9 -26.55 -10.95 -36.13
N TRP A 10 -27.63 -11.26 -35.42
CA TRP A 10 -28.13 -12.63 -35.35
C TRP A 10 -28.79 -13.05 -36.67
N ARG A 11 -29.58 -12.16 -37.30
CA ARG A 11 -30.18 -12.46 -38.61
C ARG A 11 -29.14 -12.65 -39.71
N ILE A 12 -28.01 -11.94 -39.63
CA ILE A 12 -26.87 -12.14 -40.54
C ILE A 12 -26.27 -13.54 -40.37
N CYS A 13 -26.01 -13.97 -39.13
CA CYS A 13 -25.47 -15.30 -38.87
C CYS A 13 -26.50 -16.43 -39.10
N HIS A 14 -27.80 -16.11 -39.02
CA HIS A 14 -28.90 -17.08 -39.04
C HIS A 14 -30.03 -16.64 -39.99
N PRO A 15 -29.81 -16.64 -41.31
CA PRO A 15 -30.75 -16.06 -42.27
C PRO A 15 -32.09 -16.80 -42.32
N ASN A 16 -32.04 -18.14 -42.28
CA ASN A 16 -33.19 -19.01 -42.54
C ASN A 16 -33.85 -19.59 -41.30
N THR A 17 -33.31 -19.34 -40.10
CA THR A 17 -33.86 -19.90 -38.86
C THR A 17 -34.74 -18.89 -38.14
N ARG A 18 -35.61 -19.40 -37.27
CA ARG A 18 -36.46 -18.62 -36.38
C ARG A 18 -36.16 -19.01 -34.95
N ASP A 19 -35.82 -18.02 -34.15
CA ASP A 19 -35.69 -18.14 -32.70
C ASP A 19 -36.08 -16.80 -32.06
N TYR A 20 -36.31 -16.84 -30.75
CA TYR A 20 -37.03 -15.78 -30.03
C TYR A 20 -36.23 -15.33 -28.83
N THR A 21 -36.26 -14.02 -28.57
CA THR A 21 -35.55 -13.42 -27.43
C THR A 21 -36.47 -13.09 -26.27
N TYR A 22 -37.77 -13.35 -26.36
CA TYR A 22 -38.73 -13.01 -25.31
C TYR A 22 -39.88 -14.00 -25.23
N PHE A 23 -40.37 -14.25 -24.02
CA PHE A 23 -41.59 -15.02 -23.76
C PHE A 23 -42.58 -14.23 -22.89
N SER A 24 -43.81 -14.04 -23.39
CA SER A 24 -44.89 -13.42 -22.63
C SER A 24 -45.61 -14.45 -21.77
N HIS A 25 -45.51 -14.36 -20.45
CA HIS A 25 -46.28 -15.22 -19.55
C HIS A 25 -47.80 -14.95 -19.62
N VAL A 26 -48.20 -13.70 -19.87
CA VAL A 26 -49.61 -13.30 -19.95
C VAL A 26 -50.25 -13.83 -21.23
N HIS A 27 -49.53 -13.78 -22.35
CA HIS A 27 -50.04 -14.18 -23.66
C HIS A 27 -49.56 -15.57 -24.11
N SER A 28 -48.72 -16.24 -23.30
CA SER A 28 -48.10 -17.54 -23.59
C SER A 28 -47.47 -17.61 -24.99
N SER A 29 -46.79 -16.55 -25.41
CA SER A 29 -46.26 -16.39 -26.77
C SER A 29 -44.79 -15.99 -26.77
N TYR A 30 -44.06 -16.44 -27.80
CA TYR A 30 -42.66 -16.10 -28.02
C TYR A 30 -42.53 -14.99 -29.07
N SER A 31 -41.64 -14.02 -28.82
CA SER A 31 -41.33 -12.95 -29.77
C SER A 31 -39.83 -12.60 -29.76
N ARG A 32 -39.37 -11.91 -30.81
CA ARG A 32 -37.99 -11.43 -30.92
C ARG A 32 -37.99 -9.91 -30.88
N ILE A 33 -37.74 -9.37 -29.69
CA ILE A 33 -37.79 -7.92 -29.44
C ILE A 33 -36.41 -7.33 -29.08
N ASP A 34 -35.40 -8.18 -28.84
CA ASP A 34 -34.04 -7.75 -28.57
C ASP A 34 -33.18 -7.93 -29.82
N LEU A 35 -32.46 -6.87 -30.17
CA LEU A 35 -31.60 -6.80 -31.35
C LEU A 35 -30.25 -6.26 -30.91
N CYS A 36 -29.17 -6.87 -31.38
CA CYS A 36 -27.84 -6.27 -31.28
C CYS A 36 -27.40 -5.86 -32.67
N LEU A 37 -27.28 -4.55 -32.85
CA LEU A 37 -26.96 -3.95 -34.13
C LEU A 37 -25.49 -3.55 -34.16
N ILE A 38 -24.80 -3.87 -35.25
CA ILE A 38 -23.42 -3.42 -35.46
C ILE A 38 -23.29 -2.70 -36.80
N HIS A 39 -22.36 -1.76 -36.83
CA HIS A 39 -22.01 -1.02 -38.03
C HIS A 39 -21.30 -1.93 -39.04
N SER A 40 -21.46 -1.68 -40.35
CA SER A 40 -20.85 -2.49 -41.41
C SER A 40 -19.36 -2.74 -41.22
N SER A 41 -18.63 -1.73 -40.74
CA SER A 41 -17.18 -1.78 -40.49
C SER A 41 -16.73 -2.80 -39.44
N ALA A 42 -17.65 -3.32 -38.62
CA ALA A 42 -17.37 -4.32 -37.59
C ALA A 42 -17.85 -5.72 -37.99
N LEU A 43 -18.60 -5.87 -39.08
CA LEU A 43 -19.15 -7.16 -39.54
C LEU A 43 -18.06 -8.18 -39.85
N SER A 44 -16.95 -7.74 -40.46
CA SER A 44 -15.83 -8.61 -40.81
C SER A 44 -15.15 -9.25 -39.59
N ARG A 45 -15.37 -8.69 -38.40
CA ARG A 45 -14.79 -9.18 -37.13
C ARG A 45 -15.78 -10.02 -36.33
N LEU A 46 -17.04 -10.11 -36.74
CA LEU A 46 -18.06 -10.91 -36.07
C LEU A 46 -17.84 -12.38 -36.45
N LEU A 47 -17.56 -13.22 -35.46
CA LEU A 47 -17.37 -14.65 -35.65
C LEU A 47 -18.69 -15.42 -35.48
N GLU A 48 -19.51 -15.03 -34.49
CA GLU A 48 -20.74 -15.74 -34.16
C GLU A 48 -21.74 -14.82 -33.45
N ALA A 49 -23.04 -15.06 -33.65
CA ALA A 49 -24.13 -14.39 -32.94
C ALA A 49 -25.22 -15.38 -32.55
N THR A 50 -25.41 -15.66 -31.26
CA THR A 50 -26.37 -16.68 -30.76
C THR A 50 -27.44 -16.09 -29.86
N ILE A 51 -28.65 -16.66 -29.92
CA ILE A 51 -29.71 -16.44 -28.92
C ILE A 51 -29.56 -17.56 -27.89
N GLY A 52 -29.38 -17.19 -26.63
CA GLY A 52 -29.31 -18.13 -25.52
C GLY A 52 -30.70 -18.56 -25.05
N ILE A 53 -30.75 -19.27 -23.93
CA ILE A 53 -32.00 -19.71 -23.31
C ILE A 53 -32.59 -18.65 -22.36
N ILE A 54 -33.92 -18.59 -22.27
CA ILE A 54 -34.63 -17.73 -21.33
C ILE A 54 -34.44 -18.32 -19.93
N THR A 55 -33.72 -17.60 -19.07
CA THR A 55 -33.28 -18.12 -17.77
C THR A 55 -33.73 -17.23 -16.61
N TRP A 56 -33.20 -16.01 -16.50
CA TRP A 56 -33.36 -15.09 -15.36
C TRP A 56 -34.23 -13.86 -15.65
N SER A 57 -34.66 -13.71 -16.90
CA SER A 57 -35.54 -12.67 -17.40
C SER A 57 -36.58 -13.35 -18.27
N ASP A 58 -37.68 -12.65 -18.55
CA ASP A 58 -38.57 -12.89 -19.68
C ASP A 58 -37.88 -12.78 -21.05
N HIS A 59 -36.60 -12.38 -21.08
CA HIS A 59 -35.75 -12.30 -22.26
C HIS A 59 -34.61 -13.34 -22.29
N ALA A 60 -34.27 -13.77 -23.50
CA ALA A 60 -33.15 -14.64 -23.82
C ALA A 60 -31.92 -13.78 -24.17
N PRO A 61 -30.72 -14.09 -23.66
CA PRO A 61 -29.54 -13.29 -23.91
C PRO A 61 -29.06 -13.42 -25.37
N LEU A 62 -28.75 -12.29 -26.02
CA LEU A 62 -28.06 -12.29 -27.31
C LEU A 62 -26.54 -12.20 -27.09
N THR A 63 -25.78 -13.16 -27.61
CA THR A 63 -24.32 -13.22 -27.43
C THR A 63 -23.62 -13.02 -28.78
N LEU A 64 -22.61 -12.16 -28.80
CA LEU A 64 -21.76 -11.89 -29.96
C LEU A 64 -20.32 -12.25 -29.67
N THR A 65 -19.69 -12.98 -30.57
CA THR A 65 -18.27 -13.33 -30.51
C THR A 65 -17.52 -12.55 -31.58
N PHE A 66 -16.47 -11.82 -31.19
CA PHE A 66 -15.61 -11.06 -32.11
C PHE A 66 -14.20 -11.58 -32.15
N GLU A 67 -13.54 -11.43 -33.28
CA GLU A 67 -12.10 -11.64 -33.42
C GLU A 67 -11.35 -10.57 -32.59
N ALA A 68 -10.63 -11.04 -31.57
CA ALA A 68 -10.00 -10.18 -30.57
C ALA A 68 -8.63 -9.68 -31.04
N ALA A 69 -8.50 -8.36 -31.21
CA ALA A 69 -7.23 -7.67 -31.44
C ALA A 69 -6.59 -7.13 -30.12
N PHE A 70 -6.97 -7.67 -28.96
CA PHE A 70 -6.35 -7.30 -27.68
C PHE A 70 -5.29 -8.31 -27.31
N PRO A 71 -4.09 -7.88 -26.87
CA PRO A 71 -3.11 -8.83 -26.35
C PRO A 71 -3.71 -9.59 -25.17
N PRO A 72 -3.52 -10.91 -25.09
CA PRO A 72 -4.04 -11.71 -24.00
C PRO A 72 -3.48 -11.22 -22.68
N ARG A 73 -4.28 -11.28 -21.62
CA ARG A 73 -3.81 -10.97 -20.27
C ARG A 73 -3.00 -12.16 -19.75
N GLY A 74 -1.79 -11.92 -19.25
CA GLY A 74 -1.00 -12.99 -18.63
C GLY A 74 -1.65 -13.54 -17.35
N MET A 75 -1.29 -14.78 -16.98
CA MET A 75 -1.89 -15.51 -15.85
C MET A 75 -1.47 -14.98 -14.47
N GLY A 76 -0.35 -14.25 -14.38
CA GLY A 76 0.23 -13.78 -13.12
C GLY A 76 0.68 -14.92 -12.20
N ASN A 77 0.87 -14.61 -10.92
CA ASN A 77 1.16 -15.62 -9.90
C ASN A 77 -0.11 -16.35 -9.46
N TRP A 78 0.04 -17.62 -9.08
CA TRP A 78 -0.99 -18.31 -8.33
C TRP A 78 -1.27 -17.56 -7.02
N ARG A 79 -2.54 -17.50 -6.64
CA ARG A 79 -3.00 -16.91 -5.39
C ARG A 79 -4.07 -17.80 -4.79
N LEU A 80 -3.93 -18.14 -3.51
CA LEU A 80 -4.95 -18.86 -2.78
C LEU A 80 -6.27 -18.08 -2.81
N ASN A 81 -7.33 -18.76 -3.24
CA ASN A 81 -8.68 -18.22 -3.16
C ASN A 81 -9.16 -18.32 -1.71
N ASP A 82 -9.21 -17.18 -1.03
CA ASP A 82 -9.64 -17.10 0.37
C ASP A 82 -11.04 -17.71 0.62
N SER A 83 -11.88 -17.93 -0.40
CA SER A 83 -13.17 -18.62 -0.22
C SER A 83 -13.03 -20.10 0.15
N LEU A 84 -11.89 -20.73 -0.13
CA LEU A 84 -11.60 -22.13 0.20
C LEU A 84 -11.20 -22.32 1.68
N ILE A 85 -10.94 -21.22 2.39
CA ILE A 85 -10.51 -21.24 3.80
C ILE A 85 -11.53 -20.54 4.73
N VAL A 86 -12.72 -20.27 4.19
CA VAL A 86 -13.89 -19.77 4.95
C VAL A 86 -14.93 -20.86 5.15
N ASP A 87 -14.94 -21.87 4.28
CA ASP A 87 -15.85 -23.00 4.35
C ASP A 87 -15.38 -23.99 5.42
N ARG A 88 -16.28 -24.41 6.32
CA ARG A 88 -15.90 -25.24 7.49
C ARG A 88 -15.42 -26.62 7.08
N ASP A 89 -15.99 -27.22 6.05
CA ASP A 89 -15.67 -28.58 5.61
C ASP A 89 -14.32 -28.60 4.88
N ASP A 90 -14.03 -27.56 4.09
CA ASP A 90 -12.72 -27.41 3.47
C ASP A 90 -11.64 -27.15 4.53
N VAL A 91 -11.91 -26.31 5.55
CA VAL A 91 -10.95 -26.03 6.63
C VAL A 91 -10.66 -27.27 7.46
N SER A 92 -11.67 -28.07 7.83
CA SER A 92 -11.47 -29.30 8.60
C SER A 92 -10.65 -30.34 7.84
N THR A 93 -10.95 -30.54 6.54
CA THR A 93 -10.15 -31.42 5.67
C THR A 93 -8.69 -30.95 5.64
N MET A 94 -8.47 -29.65 5.43
CA MET A 94 -7.12 -29.10 5.34
C MET A 94 -6.37 -29.23 6.67
N LEU A 95 -7.04 -29.07 7.82
CA LEU A 95 -6.44 -29.30 9.14
C LEU A 95 -6.00 -30.75 9.34
N GLN A 96 -6.78 -31.71 8.87
CA GLN A 96 -6.40 -33.13 8.93
C GLN A 96 -5.16 -33.40 8.06
N LEU A 97 -5.15 -32.92 6.82
CA LEU A 97 -3.99 -33.04 5.92
C LEU A 97 -2.74 -32.36 6.48
N LEU A 98 -2.91 -31.20 7.13
CA LEU A 98 -1.84 -30.47 7.80
C LEU A 98 -1.24 -31.31 8.93
N GLN A 99 -2.11 -31.86 9.77
CA GLN A 99 -1.71 -32.67 10.91
C GLN A 99 -0.98 -33.93 10.43
N GLU A 100 -1.58 -34.67 9.49
CA GLU A 100 -0.98 -35.86 8.87
C GLU A 100 0.40 -35.53 8.29
N TYR A 101 0.49 -34.51 7.44
CA TYR A 101 1.74 -34.10 6.83
C TYR A 101 2.83 -33.82 7.87
N PHE A 102 2.56 -33.00 8.88
CA PHE A 102 3.58 -32.67 9.87
C PHE A 102 3.91 -33.87 10.77
N THR A 103 2.95 -34.70 11.16
CA THR A 103 3.24 -35.92 11.94
C THR A 103 4.09 -36.93 11.18
N THR A 104 3.93 -37.02 9.85
CA THR A 104 4.68 -37.96 9.01
C THR A 104 6.04 -37.43 8.59
N ASN A 105 6.21 -36.11 8.45
CA ASN A 105 7.42 -35.52 7.86
C ASN A 105 8.31 -34.80 8.87
N VAL A 106 7.79 -34.42 10.04
CA VAL A 106 8.60 -33.89 11.15
C VAL A 106 9.16 -35.08 11.94
N ILE A 107 10.09 -35.80 11.32
CA ILE A 107 10.79 -36.96 11.91
C ILE A 107 12.29 -36.67 11.91
N GLY A 108 12.93 -36.72 13.09
CA GLY A 108 14.38 -36.76 13.27
C GLY A 108 15.18 -35.74 12.41
N ASP A 109 16.13 -36.26 11.62
CA ASP A 109 17.20 -35.51 10.94
C ASP A 109 16.77 -34.74 9.67
N VAL A 110 15.48 -34.68 9.34
CA VAL A 110 15.04 -33.96 8.14
C VAL A 110 15.13 -32.45 8.38
N ALA A 111 15.87 -31.76 7.52
CA ALA A 111 16.02 -30.31 7.59
C ALA A 111 14.66 -29.60 7.61
N THR A 112 14.45 -28.72 8.60
CA THR A 112 13.17 -28.02 8.82
C THR A 112 12.74 -27.20 7.60
N ALA A 113 13.72 -26.64 6.87
CA ALA A 113 13.53 -25.95 5.60
C ALA A 113 12.88 -26.84 4.52
N SER A 114 13.36 -28.07 4.36
CA SER A 114 12.83 -29.02 3.39
C SER A 114 11.40 -29.40 3.73
N VAL A 115 11.13 -29.70 5.02
CA VAL A 115 9.77 -29.99 5.51
C VAL A 115 8.84 -28.82 5.21
N TRP A 116 9.26 -27.58 5.49
CA TRP A 116 8.45 -26.37 5.30
C TRP A 116 8.18 -26.05 3.82
N LEU A 117 9.18 -26.21 2.94
CA LEU A 117 9.00 -25.95 1.51
C LEU A 117 8.13 -27.02 0.84
N ALA A 118 8.40 -28.30 1.11
CA ALA A 118 7.60 -29.41 0.59
C ALA A 118 6.15 -29.29 1.06
N TYR A 119 5.94 -28.90 2.31
CA TYR A 119 4.64 -28.61 2.89
C TYR A 119 3.86 -27.59 2.05
N LYS A 120 4.47 -26.43 1.76
CA LYS A 120 3.83 -25.38 0.97
C LYS A 120 3.47 -25.88 -0.43
N ALA A 121 4.31 -26.70 -1.05
CA ALA A 121 4.04 -27.29 -2.35
C ALA A 121 2.85 -28.26 -2.30
N VAL A 122 2.81 -29.16 -1.32
CA VAL A 122 1.73 -30.13 -1.09
C VAL A 122 0.41 -29.41 -0.86
N MET A 123 0.37 -28.46 0.09
CA MET A 123 -0.86 -27.72 0.37
C MET A 123 -1.35 -26.90 -0.82
N ARG A 124 -0.43 -26.27 -1.56
CA ARG A 124 -0.79 -25.55 -2.80
C ARG A 124 -1.44 -26.51 -3.80
N GLY A 125 -0.91 -27.71 -3.97
CA GLY A 125 -1.49 -28.77 -4.79
C GLY A 125 -2.91 -29.12 -4.36
N HIS A 126 -3.13 -29.37 -3.07
CA HIS A 126 -4.46 -29.68 -2.52
C HIS A 126 -5.45 -28.53 -2.70
N PHE A 127 -5.05 -27.27 -2.47
CA PHE A 127 -5.92 -26.12 -2.71
C PHE A 127 -6.26 -25.93 -4.18
N ILE A 128 -5.31 -26.16 -5.10
CA ILE A 128 -5.57 -26.14 -6.55
C ILE A 128 -6.55 -27.23 -6.92
N GLN A 129 -6.33 -28.46 -6.44
CA GLN A 129 -7.19 -29.61 -6.70
C GLN A 129 -8.61 -29.35 -6.21
N ARG A 130 -8.78 -28.89 -4.96
CA ARG A 130 -10.09 -28.54 -4.37
C ARG A 130 -10.77 -27.41 -5.12
N GLY A 131 -10.04 -26.35 -5.46
CA GLY A 131 -10.54 -25.27 -6.29
C GLY A 131 -11.03 -25.73 -7.66
N ALA A 132 -10.28 -26.63 -8.30
CA ALA A 132 -10.64 -27.23 -9.58
C ALA A 132 -11.84 -28.17 -9.46
N GLN A 133 -11.90 -29.03 -8.45
CA GLN A 133 -13.05 -29.91 -8.17
C GLN A 133 -14.32 -29.11 -7.93
N ARG A 134 -14.24 -28.04 -7.12
CA ARG A 134 -15.37 -27.15 -6.85
C ARG A 134 -15.85 -26.47 -8.14
N LYS A 135 -14.92 -25.97 -8.96
CA LYS A 135 -15.25 -25.38 -10.26
C LYS A 135 -15.87 -26.41 -11.21
N ARG A 136 -15.34 -27.62 -11.29
CA ARG A 136 -15.87 -28.71 -12.14
C ARG A 136 -17.25 -29.14 -11.70
N ARG A 137 -17.46 -29.42 -10.40
CA ARG A 137 -18.77 -29.81 -9.85
C ARG A 137 -19.82 -28.75 -10.14
N LEU A 138 -19.46 -27.48 -9.90
CA LEU A 138 -20.34 -26.36 -10.16
C LEU A 138 -20.66 -26.22 -11.66
N ASN A 139 -19.65 -26.26 -12.52
CA ASN A 139 -19.85 -26.19 -13.98
C ASN A 139 -20.69 -27.36 -14.49
N ALA A 140 -20.45 -28.59 -14.02
CA ALA A 140 -21.23 -29.76 -14.40
C ALA A 140 -22.70 -29.63 -13.99
N GLN A 141 -22.96 -29.14 -12.76
CA GLN A 141 -24.32 -28.84 -12.29
C GLN A 141 -24.98 -27.75 -13.14
N MET A 142 -24.27 -26.66 -13.46
CA MET A 142 -24.78 -25.62 -14.35
C MET A 142 -25.08 -26.14 -15.75
N THR A 143 -24.16 -26.89 -16.35
CA THR A 143 -24.33 -27.45 -17.69
C THR A 143 -25.50 -28.44 -17.74
N ALA A 144 -25.64 -29.32 -16.74
CA ALA A 144 -26.76 -30.25 -16.67
C ALA A 144 -28.11 -29.53 -16.58
N LEU A 145 -28.21 -28.50 -15.73
CA LEU A 145 -29.40 -27.66 -15.62
C LEU A 145 -29.68 -26.90 -16.91
N ILE A 146 -28.67 -26.32 -17.56
CA ILE A 146 -28.81 -25.60 -18.83
C ILE A 146 -29.29 -26.54 -19.94
N CYS A 147 -28.69 -27.73 -20.08
CA CYS A 147 -29.15 -28.73 -21.05
C CYS A 147 -30.61 -29.11 -20.80
N ARG A 148 -30.97 -29.37 -19.53
CA ARG A 148 -32.34 -29.74 -19.19
C ARG A 148 -33.35 -28.62 -19.44
N ILE A 149 -32.98 -27.37 -19.14
CA ILE A 149 -33.79 -26.18 -19.45
C ILE A 149 -33.93 -26.03 -20.96
N THR A 150 -32.85 -26.23 -21.73
CA THR A 150 -32.88 -26.14 -23.20
C THR A 150 -33.83 -27.17 -23.81
N GLU A 151 -33.79 -28.42 -23.33
CA GLU A 151 -34.73 -29.47 -23.75
C GLU A 151 -36.18 -29.09 -23.44
N LEU A 152 -36.46 -28.67 -22.19
CA LEU A 152 -37.80 -28.30 -21.75
C LEU A 152 -38.31 -27.04 -22.46
N GLU A 153 -37.46 -26.06 -22.74
CA GLU A 153 -37.82 -24.85 -23.48
C GLU A 153 -38.10 -25.15 -24.95
N THR A 154 -37.32 -26.03 -25.58
CA THR A 154 -37.56 -26.48 -26.96
C THR A 154 -38.89 -27.25 -27.07
N GLN A 155 -39.15 -28.15 -26.12
CA GLN A 155 -40.43 -28.86 -26.02
C GLN A 155 -41.58 -27.88 -25.80
N ASN A 156 -41.43 -26.91 -24.91
CA ASN A 156 -42.44 -25.89 -24.64
C ASN A 156 -42.72 -24.96 -25.84
N LYS A 157 -41.68 -24.60 -26.62
CA LYS A 157 -41.81 -23.85 -27.88
C LYS A 157 -42.58 -24.64 -28.95
N SER A 158 -42.43 -25.97 -28.97
CA SER A 158 -43.09 -26.84 -29.96
C SER A 158 -44.49 -27.30 -29.57
N SER A 159 -44.73 -27.62 -28.29
CA SER A 159 -46.00 -28.13 -27.77
C SER A 159 -46.15 -27.79 -26.28
N PRO A 160 -46.71 -26.62 -25.93
CA PRO A 160 -46.81 -26.17 -24.54
C PRO A 160 -47.83 -27.00 -23.75
N THR A 161 -47.40 -27.59 -22.63
CA THR A 161 -48.28 -28.29 -21.67
C THR A 161 -48.01 -27.84 -20.24
N PRO A 162 -49.02 -27.82 -19.34
CA PRO A 162 -48.85 -27.33 -17.96
C PRO A 162 -47.72 -28.04 -17.19
N ASN A 163 -47.53 -29.34 -17.42
CA ASN A 163 -46.50 -30.14 -16.76
C ASN A 163 -45.08 -29.72 -17.18
N ILE A 164 -44.86 -29.51 -18.49
CA ILE A 164 -43.57 -29.04 -19.03
C ILE A 164 -43.26 -27.63 -18.49
N THR A 165 -44.26 -26.75 -18.44
CA THR A 165 -44.10 -25.38 -17.91
C THR A 165 -43.69 -25.38 -16.43
N VAL A 166 -44.31 -26.22 -15.60
CA VAL A 166 -43.97 -26.34 -14.17
C VAL A 166 -42.54 -26.89 -13.99
N GLN A 167 -42.17 -27.91 -14.76
CA GLN A 167 -40.81 -28.46 -14.72
C GLN A 167 -39.76 -27.44 -15.18
N LEU A 168 -40.04 -26.69 -16.25
CA LEU A 168 -39.18 -25.63 -16.76
C LEU A 168 -38.96 -24.55 -15.69
N ILE A 169 -40.03 -24.05 -15.06
CA ILE A 169 -39.94 -23.07 -13.97
C ILE A 169 -39.13 -23.60 -12.80
N SER A 170 -39.33 -24.86 -12.41
CA SER A 170 -38.57 -25.49 -11.32
C SER A 170 -37.07 -25.55 -11.62
N GLN A 171 -36.70 -26.00 -12.83
CA GLN A 171 -35.29 -26.13 -13.24
C GLN A 171 -34.63 -24.75 -13.40
N CYS A 172 -35.35 -23.76 -13.95
CA CYS A 172 -34.89 -22.37 -13.99
C CYS A 172 -34.64 -21.81 -12.59
N ARG A 173 -35.52 -22.08 -11.61
CA ARG A 173 -35.31 -21.69 -10.21
C ARG A 173 -34.11 -22.37 -9.57
N GLU A 174 -33.86 -23.64 -9.89
CA GLU A 174 -32.68 -24.36 -9.38
C GLU A 174 -31.38 -23.81 -9.96
N LEU A 175 -31.35 -23.53 -11.27
CA LEU A 175 -30.24 -22.84 -11.92
C LEU A 175 -30.05 -21.43 -11.32
N GLU A 176 -31.14 -20.69 -11.09
CA GLU A 176 -31.11 -19.40 -10.42
C GLU A 176 -30.52 -19.54 -9.02
N HIS A 177 -30.93 -20.53 -8.22
CA HIS A 177 -30.38 -20.81 -6.90
C HIS A 177 -28.87 -21.13 -6.94
N LEU A 178 -28.43 -21.94 -7.90
CA LEU A 178 -27.03 -22.29 -8.07
C LEU A 178 -26.19 -21.08 -8.52
N MET A 179 -26.66 -20.31 -9.50
CA MET A 179 -26.09 -19.03 -9.88
C MET A 179 -26.15 -18.01 -8.75
N LEU A 180 -27.17 -18.06 -7.90
CA LEU A 180 -27.28 -17.27 -6.69
C LEU A 180 -26.27 -17.68 -5.61
N GLN A 181 -25.66 -18.87 -5.66
CA GLN A 181 -24.54 -19.25 -4.81
C GLN A 181 -23.19 -18.78 -5.38
N VAL A 182 -23.07 -18.75 -6.71
CA VAL A 182 -21.84 -18.38 -7.45
C VAL A 182 -21.71 -16.87 -7.64
N THR A 183 -22.70 -16.28 -8.29
CA THR A 183 -22.71 -14.91 -8.78
C THR A 183 -23.59 -14.05 -7.90
N ALA A 184 -24.80 -14.50 -7.57
CA ALA A 184 -25.68 -13.68 -6.76
C ALA A 184 -25.46 -13.79 -5.24
N ARG A 185 -24.56 -14.66 -4.77
CA ARG A 185 -24.01 -14.54 -3.42
C ARG A 185 -22.97 -13.44 -3.43
N SER A 186 -22.29 -13.23 -4.55
CA SER A 186 -21.40 -12.09 -4.78
C SER A 186 -22.19 -10.81 -5.02
N ILE A 187 -23.32 -10.82 -5.74
CA ILE A 187 -24.25 -9.69 -5.93
C ILE A 187 -25.07 -9.43 -4.66
N ARG A 188 -25.63 -10.43 -3.98
CA ARG A 188 -26.25 -10.27 -2.66
C ARG A 188 -25.22 -9.94 -1.61
N ARG A 189 -23.98 -10.43 -1.63
CA ARG A 189 -22.90 -9.87 -0.79
C ARG A 189 -22.55 -8.47 -1.23
N LEU A 190 -22.65 -8.10 -2.50
CA LEU A 190 -22.41 -6.74 -2.96
C LEU A 190 -23.52 -5.83 -2.45
N ASN A 191 -24.79 -6.20 -2.59
CA ASN A 191 -25.99 -5.49 -2.16
C ASN A 191 -26.14 -5.51 -0.64
N TYR A 192 -25.90 -6.64 0.02
CA TYR A 192 -25.81 -6.80 1.47
C TYR A 192 -24.60 -6.07 2.02
N ALA A 193 -23.41 -6.15 1.42
CA ALA A 193 -22.26 -5.33 1.84
C ALA A 193 -22.50 -3.86 1.52
N HIS A 194 -23.26 -3.52 0.48
CA HIS A 194 -23.65 -2.15 0.18
C HIS A 194 -24.64 -1.63 1.21
N TYR A 195 -25.61 -2.46 1.60
CA TYR A 195 -26.58 -2.17 2.64
C TYR A 195 -25.91 -2.08 4.02
N THR A 196 -25.12 -3.09 4.40
CA THR A 196 -24.48 -3.21 5.71
C THR A 196 -23.20 -2.39 5.86
N GLN A 197 -22.42 -2.20 4.79
CA GLN A 197 -21.12 -1.52 4.80
C GLN A 197 -21.00 -0.34 3.83
N GLY A 198 -21.93 -0.14 2.89
CA GLY A 198 -21.83 0.97 1.93
C GLY A 198 -21.89 2.34 2.59
N ASN A 199 -22.52 2.44 3.77
CA ASN A 199 -22.54 3.63 4.61
C ASN A 199 -21.53 3.60 5.77
N LYS A 200 -20.73 2.52 5.89
CA LYS A 200 -19.73 2.39 6.96
C LYS A 200 -18.33 2.73 6.44
N PRO A 201 -17.43 3.27 7.29
CA PRO A 201 -16.02 3.39 6.94
C PRO A 201 -15.46 2.00 6.60
N GLY A 202 -14.91 1.84 5.40
CA GLY A 202 -14.45 0.54 4.93
C GLY A 202 -14.01 0.53 3.47
N LYS A 203 -13.53 -0.63 3.01
CA LYS A 203 -12.96 -0.81 1.67
C LYS A 203 -13.95 -0.46 0.55
N LEU A 204 -15.23 -0.80 0.73
CA LEU A 204 -16.28 -0.54 -0.27
C LEU A 204 -16.49 0.96 -0.48
N LEU A 205 -16.72 1.70 0.62
CA LEU A 205 -16.86 3.16 0.57
C LEU A 205 -15.58 3.82 0.04
N ALA A 206 -14.40 3.42 0.53
CA ALA A 206 -13.12 3.96 0.06
C ALA A 206 -12.90 3.72 -1.44
N SER A 207 -13.32 2.57 -1.98
CA SER A 207 -13.23 2.27 -3.41
C SER A 207 -14.14 3.16 -4.24
N LYS A 208 -15.34 3.51 -3.74
CA LYS A 208 -16.25 4.43 -4.41
C LYS A 208 -15.70 5.86 -4.45
N LEU A 209 -15.15 6.32 -3.32
CA LEU A 209 -14.62 7.67 -3.17
C LEU A 209 -13.34 7.92 -3.98
N LYS A 210 -12.55 6.86 -4.27
CA LYS A 210 -11.32 6.94 -5.06
C LYS A 210 -11.54 7.15 -6.57
N GLY A 211 -12.79 7.15 -7.07
CA GLY A 211 -13.09 7.35 -8.49
C GLY A 211 -12.63 6.19 -9.39
N LYS A 212 -12.48 6.45 -10.71
CA LYS A 212 -11.94 5.48 -11.67
C LYS A 212 -10.62 4.92 -11.11
N ARG A 213 -10.51 3.59 -11.01
CA ARG A 213 -9.24 2.92 -10.64
C ARG A 213 -8.12 3.58 -11.44
N MET A 214 -7.03 4.00 -10.78
CA MET A 214 -5.82 4.41 -11.50
C MET A 214 -5.58 3.37 -12.58
N GLN A 215 -5.49 3.79 -13.84
CA GLN A 215 -5.23 2.88 -14.94
C GLN A 215 -3.93 2.16 -14.61
N THR A 216 -4.04 0.90 -14.18
CA THR A 216 -2.89 0.01 -13.98
C THR A 216 -2.41 -0.53 -15.31
N ASN A 217 -3.20 -0.35 -16.36
CA ASN A 217 -2.80 -0.70 -17.71
C ASN A 217 -1.87 0.39 -18.23
N ILE A 218 -0.63 0.01 -18.51
CA ILE A 218 0.36 0.87 -19.13
C ILE A 218 0.23 0.60 -20.64
N PRO A 219 -0.35 1.54 -21.42
CA PRO A 219 -0.64 1.29 -22.83
C PRO A 219 0.63 1.18 -23.67
N TYR A 220 1.68 1.90 -23.29
CA TYR A 220 3.02 1.81 -23.84
C TYR A 220 4.04 2.35 -22.83
N LEU A 221 5.30 1.96 -23.00
CA LEU A 221 6.45 2.44 -22.24
C LEU A 221 7.48 3.05 -23.20
N LEU A 222 8.17 4.10 -22.79
CA LEU A 222 9.32 4.65 -23.52
C LEU A 222 10.61 4.02 -23.00
N ASP A 223 11.43 3.50 -23.91
CA ASP A 223 12.77 3.02 -23.57
C ASP A 223 13.77 4.17 -23.37
N ALA A 224 15.04 3.84 -23.11
CA ALA A 224 16.11 4.83 -22.92
C ALA A 224 16.35 5.74 -24.15
N ASN A 225 15.96 5.30 -25.35
CA ASN A 225 16.10 6.02 -26.60
C ASN A 225 14.80 6.73 -27.03
N ASN A 226 13.80 6.81 -26.13
CA ASN A 226 12.46 7.35 -26.39
C ASN A 226 11.63 6.60 -27.46
N VAL A 227 11.92 5.32 -27.70
CA VAL A 227 11.11 4.45 -28.57
C VAL A 227 9.94 3.86 -27.77
N LYS A 228 8.75 3.81 -28.39
CA LYS A 228 7.53 3.29 -27.76
C LYS A 228 7.45 1.77 -27.84
N ILE A 229 7.35 1.13 -26.69
CA ILE A 229 7.10 -0.32 -26.53
C ILE A 229 5.63 -0.53 -26.20
N TYR A 230 4.91 -1.28 -27.02
CA TYR A 230 3.48 -1.57 -26.84
C TYR A 230 3.18 -2.97 -26.30
N ASN A 231 4.08 -3.92 -26.53
CA ASN A 231 3.87 -5.31 -26.11
C ASN A 231 3.98 -5.42 -24.57
N PRO A 232 2.92 -5.89 -23.87
CA PRO A 232 2.92 -5.99 -22.41
C PRO A 232 4.07 -6.82 -21.82
N ALA A 233 4.52 -7.88 -22.50
CA ALA A 233 5.63 -8.71 -22.06
C ALA A 233 6.98 -7.96 -22.17
N LEU A 234 7.19 -7.25 -23.29
CA LEU A 234 8.40 -6.41 -23.46
C LEU A 234 8.41 -5.24 -22.47
N ILE A 235 7.24 -4.67 -22.16
CA ILE A 235 7.09 -3.64 -21.11
C ILE A 235 7.53 -4.21 -19.75
N THR A 236 7.11 -5.44 -19.40
CA THR A 236 7.54 -6.07 -18.14
C THR A 236 9.04 -6.31 -18.06
N ASP A 237 9.68 -6.71 -19.16
CA ASP A 237 11.12 -6.94 -19.20
C ASP A 237 11.92 -5.63 -19.18
N GLU A 238 11.42 -4.56 -19.78
CA GLU A 238 12.02 -3.21 -19.65
C GLU A 238 12.01 -2.74 -18.19
N PHE A 239 10.88 -2.94 -17.48
CA PHE A 239 10.84 -2.67 -16.05
C PHE A 239 11.85 -3.51 -15.27
N ALA A 240 11.98 -4.80 -15.59
CA ALA A 240 12.94 -5.68 -14.94
C ALA A 240 14.38 -5.21 -15.14
N ARG A 241 14.76 -4.84 -16.38
CA ARG A 241 16.08 -4.26 -16.68
C ARG A 241 16.33 -2.97 -15.91
N TYR A 242 15.35 -2.06 -15.89
CA TYR A 242 15.46 -0.81 -15.13
C TYR A 242 15.59 -1.03 -13.62
N TYR A 243 14.84 -1.96 -13.02
CA TYR A 243 14.96 -2.23 -11.59
C TYR A 243 16.24 -3.01 -11.26
N ALA A 244 16.65 -3.93 -12.13
CA ALA A 244 17.93 -4.63 -11.98
C ALA A 244 19.11 -3.64 -11.95
N SER A 245 19.10 -2.58 -12.76
CA SER A 245 20.15 -1.55 -12.71
C SER A 245 20.16 -0.72 -11.43
N LEU A 246 19.07 -0.71 -10.65
CA LEU A 246 18.99 0.01 -9.37
C LEU A 246 19.43 -0.85 -8.18
N TYR A 247 19.19 -2.15 -8.25
CA TYR A 247 19.48 -3.12 -7.20
C TYR A 247 20.80 -3.85 -7.38
N ASN A 248 21.56 -3.53 -8.44
CA ASN A 248 22.86 -4.15 -8.74
C ASN A 248 23.98 -3.11 -8.94
N LEU A 249 24.03 -2.12 -8.06
CA LEU A 249 25.04 -1.05 -8.09
C LEU A 249 26.46 -1.57 -7.89
N GLY A 250 26.66 -2.68 -7.15
CA GLY A 250 27.98 -3.29 -6.99
C GLY A 250 28.56 -3.89 -8.28
N LEU A 251 27.74 -4.07 -9.33
CA LEU A 251 28.19 -4.50 -10.65
C LEU A 251 28.53 -3.30 -11.56
N ASP A 252 28.18 -2.08 -11.15
CA ASP A 252 28.46 -0.86 -11.90
C ASP A 252 29.87 -0.38 -11.55
N HIS A 253 30.79 -0.50 -12.52
CA HIS A 253 32.19 -0.07 -12.36
C HIS A 253 32.36 1.43 -12.10
N THR A 254 31.30 2.24 -12.31
CA THR A 254 31.31 3.67 -11.98
C THR A 254 31.03 3.95 -10.51
N VAL A 255 30.57 2.95 -9.75
CA VAL A 255 30.28 3.07 -8.32
C VAL A 255 31.47 2.54 -7.52
N PRO A 256 32.05 3.32 -6.59
CA PRO A 256 33.13 2.84 -5.73
C PRO A 256 32.70 1.63 -4.92
N SER A 257 33.53 0.58 -4.89
CA SER A 257 33.31 -0.56 -4.00
C SER A 257 33.98 -0.26 -2.65
N PRO A 258 33.21 -0.06 -1.57
CA PRO A 258 33.79 0.34 -0.30
C PRO A 258 34.52 -0.81 0.37
N THR A 259 35.72 -0.56 0.87
CA THR A 259 36.44 -1.56 1.68
C THR A 259 35.90 -1.59 3.09
N GLN A 260 36.08 -2.72 3.79
CA GLN A 260 35.73 -2.80 5.21
C GLN A 260 36.51 -1.77 6.05
N HIS A 261 37.78 -1.51 5.70
CA HIS A 261 38.62 -0.53 6.40
C HIS A 261 38.04 0.89 6.32
N ASP A 262 37.61 1.32 5.13
CA ASP A 262 37.04 2.68 4.94
C ASP A 262 35.73 2.83 5.71
N ILE A 263 34.90 1.79 5.73
CA ILE A 263 33.66 1.76 6.50
C ILE A 263 33.97 1.86 7.99
N ASP A 264 34.91 1.06 8.50
CA ASP A 264 35.26 1.05 9.92
C ASP A 264 35.83 2.41 10.37
N LEU A 265 36.67 3.06 9.56
CA LEU A 265 37.18 4.41 9.81
C LEU A 265 36.03 5.43 9.90
N PHE A 266 35.09 5.39 8.96
CA PHE A 266 33.93 6.27 8.98
C PHE A 266 33.05 6.05 10.22
N LEU A 267 32.82 4.79 10.61
CA LEU A 267 32.00 4.47 11.78
C LEU A 267 32.67 4.80 13.11
N GLN A 268 34.01 4.77 13.17
CA GLN A 268 34.76 5.22 14.36
C GLN A 268 34.59 6.72 14.61
N ALA A 269 34.55 7.54 13.55
CA ALA A 269 34.36 8.98 13.67
C ALA A 269 32.97 9.39 14.19
N ALA A 270 31.96 8.51 14.10
CA ALA A 270 30.58 8.81 14.47
C ALA A 270 30.25 8.65 15.96
N SER A 271 31.13 8.02 16.77
CA SER A 271 30.92 7.75 18.21
C SER A 271 29.54 7.12 18.52
N LEU A 272 29.21 6.04 17.82
CA LEU A 272 27.90 5.39 17.92
C LEU A 272 27.63 4.80 19.31
N PRO A 273 26.38 4.88 19.83
CA PRO A 273 25.99 4.16 21.03
C PRO A 273 25.99 2.65 20.77
N SER A 274 26.19 1.87 21.84
CA SER A 274 26.16 0.41 21.79
C SER A 274 25.11 -0.13 22.75
N LEU A 275 24.50 -1.26 22.39
CA LEU A 275 23.60 -1.99 23.28
C LEU A 275 24.29 -2.43 24.58
N SER A 276 23.51 -2.51 25.66
CA SER A 276 23.98 -3.13 26.90
C SER A 276 24.13 -4.65 26.73
N PRO A 277 24.98 -5.32 27.54
CA PRO A 277 25.12 -6.78 27.48
C PRO A 277 23.81 -7.55 27.72
N SER A 278 22.92 -7.04 28.58
CA SER A 278 21.61 -7.65 28.83
C SER A 278 20.71 -7.57 27.60
N GLN A 279 20.59 -6.39 26.99
CA GLN A 279 19.81 -6.19 25.76
C GLN A 279 20.34 -7.05 24.61
N ALA A 280 21.67 -7.15 24.49
CA ALA A 280 22.32 -8.01 23.49
C ALA A 280 21.96 -9.49 23.71
N THR A 281 21.92 -9.95 24.97
CA THR A 281 21.54 -11.33 25.31
C THR A 281 20.08 -11.62 24.98
N ASP A 282 19.17 -10.68 25.26
CA ASP A 282 17.74 -10.84 24.96
C ASP A 282 17.46 -11.03 23.46
N LEU A 283 18.25 -10.36 22.60
CA LEU A 283 18.16 -10.54 21.14
C LEU A 283 18.50 -11.97 20.69
N LEU A 284 19.33 -12.69 21.46
CA LEU A 284 19.79 -14.05 21.14
C LEU A 284 18.82 -15.15 21.54
N ALA A 285 17.81 -14.87 22.37
CA ALA A 285 16.83 -15.86 22.80
C ALA A 285 16.18 -16.60 21.62
N ALA A 286 15.79 -17.86 21.79
CA ALA A 286 15.00 -18.55 20.78
C ALA A 286 13.63 -17.87 20.61
N PHE A 287 13.05 -17.92 19.40
CA PHE A 287 11.67 -17.51 19.19
C PHE A 287 10.73 -18.51 19.86
N THR A 288 9.71 -18.01 20.56
CA THR A 288 8.68 -18.85 21.17
C THR A 288 7.46 -18.99 20.26
N GLU A 289 6.68 -20.06 20.44
CA GLU A 289 5.41 -20.25 19.74
C GLU A 289 4.43 -19.09 19.98
N GLU A 290 4.45 -18.50 21.18
CA GLU A 290 3.62 -17.34 21.52
C GLU A 290 4.02 -16.10 20.71
N GLU A 291 5.32 -15.84 20.56
CA GLU A 291 5.82 -14.75 19.70
C GLU A 291 5.38 -14.95 18.24
N VAL A 292 5.49 -16.18 17.72
CA VAL A 292 5.07 -16.52 16.34
C VAL A 292 3.56 -16.36 16.18
N LEU A 293 2.75 -16.85 17.12
CA LEU A 293 1.30 -16.71 17.11
C LEU A 293 0.88 -15.24 17.18
N LYS A 294 1.50 -14.43 18.05
CA LYS A 294 1.29 -12.98 18.12
C LYS A 294 1.61 -12.31 16.79
N ALA A 295 2.71 -12.69 16.14
CA ALA A 295 3.08 -12.16 14.82
C ALA A 295 2.05 -12.51 13.73
N ILE A 296 1.53 -13.74 13.71
CA ILE A 296 0.47 -14.19 12.80
C ILE A 296 -0.83 -13.41 13.01
N ASN A 297 -1.26 -13.26 14.27
CA ASN A 297 -2.48 -12.55 14.62
C ASN A 297 -2.41 -11.06 14.30
N ALA A 298 -1.21 -10.47 14.35
CA ALA A 298 -0.98 -9.08 13.96
C ALA A 298 -1.01 -8.84 12.43
N LEU A 299 -1.04 -9.90 11.60
CA LEU A 299 -1.07 -9.74 10.14
C LEU A 299 -2.36 -9.05 9.68
N PRO A 300 -2.27 -7.99 8.84
CA PRO A 300 -3.45 -7.33 8.33
C PRO A 300 -4.19 -8.22 7.31
N LYS A 301 -5.51 -8.35 7.46
CA LYS A 301 -6.36 -9.10 6.51
C LYS A 301 -6.42 -8.39 5.14
N ASN A 302 -6.77 -9.15 4.09
CA ASN A 302 -6.99 -8.63 2.73
C ASN A 302 -5.77 -7.98 2.05
N LYS A 303 -4.54 -8.39 2.39
CA LYS A 303 -3.32 -8.01 1.67
C LYS A 303 -3.03 -8.99 0.53
N ALA A 304 -2.32 -8.51 -0.49
CA ALA A 304 -1.82 -9.36 -1.56
C ALA A 304 -0.69 -10.26 -1.03
N PRO A 305 -0.67 -11.55 -1.40
CA PRO A 305 0.41 -12.46 -1.06
C PRO A 305 1.65 -12.23 -1.93
N GLY A 306 2.76 -12.90 -1.60
CA GLY A 306 3.95 -12.97 -2.43
C GLY A 306 3.81 -14.00 -3.58
N PRO A 307 4.93 -14.33 -4.25
CA PRO A 307 4.98 -15.36 -5.31
C PRO A 307 4.38 -16.72 -4.94
N ASP A 308 4.46 -17.13 -3.68
CA ASP A 308 3.93 -18.42 -3.22
C ASP A 308 2.40 -18.49 -3.16
N GLY A 309 1.73 -17.34 -3.22
CA GLY A 309 0.28 -17.21 -3.28
C GLY A 309 -0.46 -17.40 -1.95
N PHE A 310 0.22 -17.73 -0.84
CA PHE A 310 -0.42 -17.91 0.46
C PHE A 310 -0.76 -16.57 1.12
N THR A 311 -2.02 -16.39 1.51
CA THR A 311 -2.53 -15.11 2.04
C THR A 311 -2.31 -14.98 3.54
N ASN A 312 -2.37 -13.76 4.08
CA ASN A 312 -2.32 -13.56 5.53
C ASN A 312 -3.45 -14.31 6.27
N LEU A 313 -4.61 -14.48 5.63
CA LEU A 313 -5.75 -15.21 6.21
C LEU A 313 -5.42 -16.69 6.38
N TYR A 314 -4.66 -17.29 5.46
CA TYR A 314 -4.20 -18.67 5.57
C TYR A 314 -3.47 -18.92 6.88
N TYR A 315 -2.45 -18.11 7.17
CA TYR A 315 -1.66 -18.24 8.39
C TYR A 315 -2.51 -18.05 9.66
N GLN A 316 -3.52 -17.17 9.61
CA GLN A 316 -4.42 -16.95 10.74
C GLN A 316 -5.39 -18.11 10.98
N VAL A 317 -5.94 -18.70 9.91
CA VAL A 317 -6.90 -19.81 10.00
C VAL A 317 -6.21 -21.08 10.47
N PHE A 318 -5.02 -21.37 9.96
CA PHE A 318 -4.28 -22.59 10.26
C PHE A 318 -3.18 -22.39 11.32
N ALA A 319 -3.23 -21.31 12.10
CA ALA A 319 -2.19 -20.91 13.04
C ALA A 319 -1.81 -22.04 14.01
N SER A 320 -2.81 -22.72 14.59
CA SER A 320 -2.59 -23.81 15.55
C SER A 320 -1.76 -24.97 14.99
N SER A 321 -1.93 -25.31 13.71
CA SER A 321 -1.16 -26.37 13.06
C SER A 321 0.19 -25.89 12.53
N LEU A 322 0.32 -24.59 12.24
CA LEU A 322 1.51 -24.02 11.62
C LEU A 322 2.56 -23.57 12.63
N VAL A 323 2.14 -23.03 13.78
CA VAL A 323 3.01 -22.37 14.76
C VAL A 323 4.15 -23.27 15.27
N PRO A 324 3.94 -24.54 15.64
CA PRO A 324 5.02 -25.39 16.13
C PRO A 324 6.15 -25.56 15.10
N THR A 325 5.80 -25.97 13.88
CA THR A 325 6.78 -26.17 12.78
C THR A 325 7.41 -24.87 12.33
N LEU A 326 6.65 -23.77 12.25
CA LEU A 326 7.18 -22.44 11.93
C LEU A 326 8.19 -21.96 12.96
N THR A 327 7.95 -22.22 14.24
CA THR A 327 8.84 -21.81 15.33
C THR A 327 10.16 -22.56 15.24
N LEU A 328 10.13 -23.87 15.01
CA LEU A 328 11.33 -24.68 14.74
C LEU A 328 12.09 -24.16 13.51
N PHE A 329 11.37 -23.95 12.39
CA PHE A 329 11.97 -23.46 11.15
C PHE A 329 12.61 -22.07 11.29
N PHE A 330 11.95 -21.12 11.98
CA PHE A 330 12.52 -19.79 12.21
C PHE A 330 13.70 -19.81 13.16
N ASN A 331 13.72 -20.69 14.16
CA ASN A 331 14.89 -20.87 15.02
C ASN A 331 16.06 -21.53 14.28
N ASP A 332 15.78 -22.48 13.37
CA ASP A 332 16.80 -23.07 12.49
C ASP A 332 17.42 -22.01 11.57
N ILE A 333 16.60 -21.14 10.96
CA ILE A 333 17.08 -19.98 10.20
C ILE A 333 17.93 -19.07 11.10
N LYS A 334 17.50 -18.77 12.33
CA LYS A 334 18.26 -17.92 13.26
C LYS A 334 19.64 -18.51 13.59
N ASN A 335 19.72 -19.84 13.71
CA ASN A 335 20.94 -20.53 14.09
C ASN A 335 21.91 -20.69 12.89
N THR A 336 21.39 -21.05 11.72
CA THR A 336 22.19 -21.29 10.49
C THR A 336 22.43 -20.02 9.68
N GLY A 337 21.51 -19.06 9.75
CA GLY A 337 21.40 -17.89 8.86
C GLY A 337 21.11 -18.24 7.40
N ILE A 338 20.55 -19.44 7.15
CA ILE A 338 20.21 -19.89 5.80
C ILE A 338 18.69 -19.80 5.65
N ILE A 339 18.24 -18.95 4.71
CA ILE A 339 16.84 -18.91 4.29
C ILE A 339 16.72 -19.57 2.92
N PRO A 340 15.73 -20.44 2.70
CA PRO A 340 15.52 -21.04 1.40
C PRO A 340 15.24 -19.97 0.32
N PRO A 341 15.86 -20.05 -0.87
CA PRO A 341 15.71 -19.03 -1.91
C PRO A 341 14.27 -18.73 -2.31
N GLU A 342 13.39 -19.74 -2.29
CA GLU A 342 11.96 -19.63 -2.60
C GLU A 342 11.24 -18.67 -1.65
N MET A 343 11.65 -18.62 -0.37
CA MET A 343 11.12 -17.70 0.63
C MET A 343 11.58 -16.26 0.38
N LEU A 344 12.75 -16.07 -0.26
CA LEU A 344 13.31 -14.75 -0.56
C LEU A 344 12.78 -14.12 -1.86
N GLN A 345 12.02 -14.87 -2.67
CA GLN A 345 11.44 -14.35 -3.91
C GLN A 345 10.41 -13.23 -3.66
N ALA A 346 10.40 -12.25 -4.56
CA ALA A 346 9.44 -11.15 -4.56
C ALA A 346 8.77 -10.95 -5.92
N THR A 347 7.55 -10.44 -5.90
CA THR A 347 6.90 -9.90 -7.11
C THR A 347 6.76 -8.41 -7.00
N VAL A 348 7.44 -7.68 -7.88
CA VAL A 348 7.40 -6.22 -7.96
C VAL A 348 6.18 -5.79 -8.77
N VAL A 349 5.27 -5.05 -8.16
CA VAL A 349 4.12 -4.43 -8.82
C VAL A 349 4.36 -2.92 -8.93
N THR A 350 4.09 -2.34 -10.09
CA THR A 350 4.30 -0.91 -10.33
C THR A 350 3.05 -0.09 -10.01
N LEU A 351 3.22 1.00 -9.24
CA LEU A 351 2.17 2.01 -9.02
C LEU A 351 2.56 3.35 -9.65
N PRO A 352 1.69 4.00 -10.45
CA PRO A 352 1.97 5.32 -11.00
C PRO A 352 2.20 6.37 -9.90
N LYS A 353 3.20 7.24 -10.10
CA LYS A 353 3.39 8.43 -9.25
C LYS A 353 2.26 9.43 -9.55
N PRO A 354 1.67 10.06 -8.52
CA PRO A 354 0.63 11.07 -8.72
C PRO A 354 1.11 12.20 -9.65
N GLY A 355 0.26 12.59 -10.61
CA GLY A 355 0.53 13.69 -11.53
C GLY A 355 1.60 13.42 -12.59
N LYS A 356 2.11 12.19 -12.72
CA LYS A 356 3.09 11.82 -13.74
C LYS A 356 2.55 10.75 -14.68
N PRO A 357 2.84 10.82 -15.99
CA PRO A 357 2.42 9.79 -16.92
C PRO A 357 3.15 8.48 -16.62
N PRO A 358 2.44 7.32 -16.61
CA PRO A 358 3.02 6.01 -16.31
C PRO A 358 3.86 5.43 -17.46
N THR A 359 4.19 6.23 -18.46
CA THR A 359 4.92 5.86 -19.69
C THR A 359 6.44 5.82 -19.53
N HIS A 360 6.97 6.19 -18.35
CA HIS A 360 8.40 6.10 -18.03
C HIS A 360 8.62 5.27 -16.76
N CYS A 361 9.68 4.46 -16.73
CA CYS A 361 10.01 3.63 -15.56
C CYS A 361 10.26 4.46 -14.29
N ALA A 362 10.87 5.64 -14.41
CA ALA A 362 11.10 6.55 -13.29
C ALA A 362 9.80 7.16 -12.72
N ASN A 363 8.68 7.10 -13.45
CA ASN A 363 7.39 7.67 -13.05
C ASN A 363 6.48 6.68 -12.33
N VAL A 364 6.92 5.45 -12.10
CA VAL A 364 6.22 4.47 -11.27
C VAL A 364 7.02 4.19 -10.00
N ARG A 365 6.35 3.69 -8.96
CA ARG A 365 6.95 3.18 -7.74
C ARG A 365 6.88 1.65 -7.75
N PRO A 366 7.99 0.94 -7.52
CA PRO A 366 7.95 -0.49 -7.28
C PRO A 366 7.28 -0.75 -5.92
N ILE A 367 6.53 -1.86 -5.82
CA ILE A 367 6.10 -2.43 -4.54
C ILE A 367 6.42 -3.91 -4.59
N SER A 368 7.30 -4.36 -3.70
CA SER A 368 7.66 -5.77 -3.58
C SER A 368 6.61 -6.52 -2.75
N LEU A 369 5.94 -7.47 -3.40
CA LEU A 369 5.09 -8.44 -2.74
C LEU A 369 5.97 -9.60 -2.26
N LEU A 370 6.25 -9.61 -0.96
CA LEU A 370 7.05 -10.66 -0.29
C LEU A 370 6.15 -11.80 0.20
N ASN A 371 6.68 -13.02 0.20
CA ASN A 371 6.04 -14.18 0.82
C ASN A 371 5.74 -13.93 2.30
N VAL A 372 4.67 -14.52 2.81
CA VAL A 372 4.17 -14.21 4.16
C VAL A 372 5.06 -14.77 5.25
N ASP A 373 5.62 -15.96 5.06
CA ASP A 373 6.64 -16.53 5.94
C ASP A 373 7.88 -15.62 6.06
N ALA A 374 8.41 -15.08 4.96
CA ALA A 374 9.51 -14.11 4.99
C ALA A 374 9.17 -12.85 5.80
N LYS A 375 7.93 -12.35 5.66
CA LYS A 375 7.45 -11.21 6.44
C LYS A 375 7.28 -11.55 7.92
N LEU A 376 6.85 -12.77 8.25
CA LEU A 376 6.72 -13.23 9.63
C LEU A 376 8.09 -13.30 10.30
N TYR A 377 9.07 -13.92 9.66
CA TYR A 377 10.45 -13.96 10.16
C TYR A 377 11.01 -12.54 10.39
N ALA A 378 10.89 -11.66 9.38
CA ALA A 378 11.31 -10.28 9.53
C ALA A 378 10.53 -9.51 10.62
N LYS A 379 9.25 -9.83 10.83
CA LYS A 379 8.41 -9.22 11.87
C LYS A 379 8.89 -9.61 13.27
N LEU A 380 9.33 -10.85 13.48
CA LEU A 380 9.90 -11.30 14.75
C LEU A 380 11.16 -10.51 15.09
N LEU A 381 12.11 -10.43 14.14
CA LEU A 381 13.33 -9.62 14.30
C LEU A 381 13.01 -8.15 14.58
N ALA A 382 12.06 -7.57 13.82
CA ALA A 382 11.67 -6.17 14.00
C ALA A 382 11.00 -5.92 15.37
N THR A 383 10.24 -6.88 15.88
CA THR A 383 9.55 -6.76 17.17
C THR A 383 10.53 -6.75 18.33
N ARG A 384 11.65 -7.47 18.22
CA ARG A 384 12.74 -7.44 19.20
C ARG A 384 13.64 -6.21 19.08
N LEU A 385 13.89 -5.72 17.86
CA LEU A 385 14.75 -4.56 17.62
C LEU A 385 14.07 -3.22 17.93
N ALA A 386 12.78 -3.07 17.60
CA ALA A 386 12.09 -1.77 17.69
C ALA A 386 12.12 -1.10 19.07
N PRO A 387 11.96 -1.82 20.20
CA PRO A 387 12.03 -1.22 21.54
C PRO A 387 13.41 -0.67 21.91
N LEU A 388 14.47 -1.12 21.25
CA LEU A 388 15.86 -0.71 21.53
C LEU A 388 16.27 0.54 20.75
N LEU A 389 15.54 0.89 19.69
CA LEU A 389 15.89 2.03 18.83
C LEU A 389 15.92 3.39 19.56
N PRO A 390 15.02 3.71 20.51
CA PRO A 390 15.06 4.99 21.21
C PRO A 390 16.39 5.27 21.93
N SER A 391 17.13 4.24 22.37
CA SER A 391 18.45 4.38 23.00
C SER A 391 19.62 4.35 22.02
N LEU A 392 19.41 3.85 20.79
CA LEU A 392 20.46 3.74 19.77
C LEU A 392 20.47 4.92 18.79
N ILE A 393 19.35 5.62 18.63
CA ILE A 393 19.15 6.63 17.61
C ILE A 393 19.01 8.01 18.26
N ALA A 394 19.73 9.00 17.76
CA ALA A 394 19.68 10.38 18.21
C ALA A 394 18.26 10.97 18.12
N THR A 395 17.95 11.91 19.01
CA THR A 395 16.60 12.47 19.16
C THR A 395 16.11 13.22 17.91
N GLU A 396 17.04 13.67 17.06
CA GLU A 396 16.77 14.35 15.80
C GLU A 396 16.06 13.45 14.76
N GLN A 397 16.15 12.12 14.89
CA GLN A 397 15.42 11.17 14.03
C GLN A 397 14.08 10.79 14.65
N THR A 398 13.00 11.31 14.06
CA THR A 398 11.62 11.04 14.54
C THR A 398 10.89 10.02 13.68
N GLY A 399 11.47 9.61 12.54
CA GLY A 399 10.91 8.58 11.66
C GLY A 399 11.14 7.17 12.20
N PHE A 400 10.07 6.36 12.25
CA PHE A 400 10.10 4.93 12.61
C PHE A 400 10.67 4.56 13.99
N VAL A 401 10.88 5.53 14.88
CA VAL A 401 11.29 5.29 16.27
C VAL A 401 10.08 5.33 17.19
N LEU A 402 9.96 4.34 18.09
CA LEU A 402 8.86 4.25 19.04
C LEU A 402 8.83 5.49 19.95
N GLY A 403 7.65 6.08 20.12
CA GLY A 403 7.44 7.26 20.98
C GLY A 403 7.74 8.61 20.32
N ARG A 404 8.28 8.64 19.10
CA ARG A 404 8.57 9.88 18.35
C ARG A 404 7.51 10.14 17.27
N GLN A 405 7.25 11.41 16.96
CA GLN A 405 6.16 11.83 16.09
C GLN A 405 6.60 12.88 15.06
N THR A 406 5.89 12.97 13.94
CA THR A 406 6.20 13.95 12.88
C THR A 406 6.12 15.40 13.37
N CYS A 407 5.25 15.67 14.35
CA CYS A 407 5.03 17.01 14.90
C CYS A 407 6.24 17.53 15.69
N ASP A 408 7.11 16.63 16.17
CA ASP A 408 8.32 17.00 16.90
C ASP A 408 9.26 17.78 15.97
N ASN A 409 9.44 17.31 14.72
CA ASN A 409 10.26 17.99 13.72
C ASN A 409 9.66 19.35 13.30
N THR A 410 8.34 19.41 13.08
CA THR A 410 7.71 20.68 12.65
C THR A 410 7.70 21.71 13.78
N ARG A 411 7.51 21.27 15.03
CA ARG A 411 7.64 22.15 16.21
C ARG A 411 9.06 22.68 16.34
N CYS A 412 10.05 21.79 16.29
CA CYS A 412 11.46 22.15 16.36
C CYS A 412 11.84 23.18 15.28
N PHE A 413 11.37 22.99 14.05
CA PHE A 413 11.55 23.96 12.97
C PHE A 413 11.05 25.37 13.35
N TYR A 414 9.80 25.49 13.83
CA TYR A 414 9.22 26.79 14.13
C TYR A 414 9.90 27.47 15.33
N ASP A 415 10.31 26.69 16.34
CA ASP A 415 11.05 27.23 17.49
C ASP A 415 12.43 27.77 17.07
N ILE A 416 13.15 27.07 16.18
CA ILE A 416 14.45 27.52 15.64
C ILE A 416 14.29 28.77 14.78
N ILE A 417 13.28 28.80 13.92
CA ILE A 417 13.04 29.96 13.05
C ILE A 417 12.65 31.20 13.85
N ASP A 418 11.82 31.04 14.89
CA ASP A 418 11.47 32.13 15.78
C ASP A 418 12.69 32.67 16.52
N LEU A 419 13.56 31.77 17.00
CA LEU A 419 14.82 32.13 17.64
C LEU A 419 15.77 32.85 16.67
N ALA A 420 15.89 32.37 15.44
CA ALA A 420 16.71 32.98 14.39
C ALA A 420 16.31 34.43 14.13
N HIS A 421 15.00 34.70 14.04
CA HIS A 421 14.47 36.04 13.85
C HIS A 421 14.71 36.95 15.05
N ARG A 422 14.48 36.46 16.27
CA ARG A 422 14.71 37.24 17.50
C ARG A 422 16.17 37.62 17.70
N THR A 423 17.08 36.75 17.31
CA THR A 423 18.53 36.94 17.44
C THR A 423 19.17 37.56 16.20
N ASN A 424 18.38 37.82 15.15
CA ASN A 424 18.87 38.21 13.82
C ASN A 424 20.00 37.29 13.29
N THR A 425 19.92 36.00 13.60
CA THR A 425 20.91 35.01 13.16
C THR A 425 20.68 34.68 11.70
N SER A 426 21.75 34.79 10.91
CA SER A 426 21.77 34.38 9.50
C SER A 426 21.89 32.87 9.36
N GLY A 427 20.99 32.24 8.62
CA GLY A 427 20.94 30.79 8.47
C GLY A 427 20.34 30.31 7.15
N LEU A 428 20.65 29.09 6.78
CA LEU A 428 20.18 28.40 5.60
C LEU A 428 19.53 27.08 6.00
N LEU A 429 18.26 26.92 5.62
CA LEU A 429 17.56 25.65 5.76
C LEU A 429 17.70 24.86 4.46
N LEU A 430 18.03 23.57 4.57
CA LEU A 430 18.09 22.66 3.43
C LEU A 430 17.24 21.42 3.68
N ALA A 431 16.26 21.17 2.83
CA ALA A 431 15.60 19.87 2.76
C ALA A 431 16.23 19.05 1.63
N LEU A 432 17.02 18.04 2.01
CA LEU A 432 17.67 17.12 1.07
C LEU A 432 16.64 16.16 0.47
N ASP A 433 16.84 15.78 -0.79
CA ASP A 433 16.03 14.75 -1.48
C ASP A 433 16.94 13.56 -1.81
N ALA A 434 16.75 12.43 -1.15
CA ALA A 434 17.55 11.24 -1.40
C ALA A 434 17.07 10.48 -2.65
N GLU A 435 17.97 10.15 -3.57
CA GLU A 435 17.63 9.37 -4.76
C GLU A 435 17.36 7.91 -4.40
N LYS A 436 16.08 7.52 -4.30
CA LYS A 436 15.66 6.12 -4.10
C LYS A 436 16.38 5.48 -2.89
N ALA A 437 16.40 6.18 -1.76
CA ALA A 437 17.26 5.87 -0.62
C ALA A 437 17.16 4.40 -0.16
N PHE A 438 15.94 3.86 -0.05
CA PHE A 438 15.70 2.47 0.31
C PHE A 438 16.28 1.47 -0.69
N ASP A 439 16.37 1.81 -1.98
CA ASP A 439 16.81 0.89 -3.03
C ASP A 439 18.33 0.84 -3.17
N ARG A 440 19.07 1.82 -2.65
CA ARG A 440 20.53 1.95 -2.88
C ARG A 440 21.40 1.33 -1.78
N LEU A 441 20.93 1.24 -0.54
CA LEU A 441 21.76 0.90 0.63
C LEU A 441 22.70 -0.30 0.43
N HIS A 442 24.01 -0.09 0.55
CA HIS A 442 25.03 -1.14 0.46
C HIS A 442 24.96 -2.12 1.65
N TRP A 443 24.93 -3.43 1.38
CA TRP A 443 24.76 -4.47 2.41
C TRP A 443 25.98 -4.69 3.29
N GLY A 444 27.21 -4.55 2.75
CA GLY A 444 28.42 -4.64 3.56
C GLY A 444 28.49 -3.53 4.61
N TYR A 445 28.15 -2.30 4.18
CA TYR A 445 28.02 -1.14 5.07
C TYR A 445 26.93 -1.36 6.13
N MET A 446 25.73 -1.78 5.70
CA MET A 446 24.63 -2.10 6.60
C MET A 446 25.02 -3.12 7.67
N ARG A 447 25.71 -4.21 7.29
CA ARG A 447 26.19 -5.24 8.23
C ARG A 447 27.14 -4.65 9.27
N LEU A 448 28.14 -3.86 8.86
CA LEU A 448 29.13 -3.28 9.76
C LEU A 448 28.51 -2.24 10.71
N VAL A 449 27.55 -1.45 10.23
CA VAL A 449 26.79 -0.52 11.08
C VAL A 449 26.05 -1.27 12.19
N LEU A 450 25.33 -2.35 11.85
CA LEU A 450 24.58 -3.13 12.85
C LEU A 450 25.51 -3.71 13.92
N LEU A 451 26.68 -4.23 13.52
CA LEU A 451 27.69 -4.72 14.46
C LEU A 451 28.22 -3.58 15.35
N LYS A 452 28.41 -2.37 14.80
CA LYS A 452 28.94 -1.22 15.55
C LYS A 452 27.95 -0.68 16.59
N PHE A 453 26.65 -0.86 16.39
CA PHE A 453 25.62 -0.62 17.41
C PHE A 453 25.60 -1.67 18.54
N GLY A 454 26.50 -2.66 18.52
CA GLY A 454 26.58 -3.70 19.53
C GLY A 454 25.53 -4.80 19.36
N LEU A 455 24.89 -4.92 18.20
CA LEU A 455 24.01 -6.07 17.94
C LEU A 455 24.88 -7.33 17.88
N PRO A 456 24.48 -8.42 18.56
CA PRO A 456 25.23 -9.67 18.52
C PRO A 456 25.42 -10.17 17.08
N ALA A 457 26.61 -10.70 16.77
CA ALA A 457 26.94 -11.18 15.44
C ALA A 457 25.92 -12.21 14.91
N GLN A 458 25.41 -13.10 15.77
CA GLN A 458 24.37 -14.07 15.41
C GLN A 458 23.03 -13.39 15.05
N PHE A 459 22.65 -12.32 15.74
CA PHE A 459 21.44 -11.56 15.42
C PHE A 459 21.61 -10.77 14.12
N VAL A 460 22.79 -10.18 13.89
CA VAL A 460 23.13 -9.56 12.60
C VAL A 460 23.10 -10.60 11.48
N HIS A 461 23.65 -11.79 11.69
CA HIS A 461 23.58 -12.90 10.74
C HIS A 461 22.14 -13.30 10.39
N SER A 462 21.27 -13.37 11.40
CA SER A 462 19.83 -13.61 11.24
C SER A 462 19.14 -12.53 10.38
N ILE A 463 19.53 -11.26 10.54
CA ILE A 463 19.07 -10.15 9.69
C ILE A 463 19.61 -10.33 8.26
N MET A 464 20.91 -10.58 8.12
CA MET A 464 21.58 -10.71 6.82
C MET A 464 21.09 -11.92 6.02
N ALA A 465 20.56 -12.95 6.68
CA ALA A 465 19.92 -14.10 6.03
C ALA A 465 18.76 -13.68 5.10
N LEU A 466 18.04 -12.59 5.42
CA LEU A 466 16.99 -12.02 4.55
C LEU A 466 17.52 -11.38 3.26
N TYR A 467 18.85 -11.19 3.16
CA TYR A 467 19.58 -10.53 2.09
C TYR A 467 20.61 -11.45 1.42
N SER A 468 20.63 -12.76 1.72
CA SER A 468 21.67 -13.67 1.18
C SER A 468 21.63 -13.80 -0.36
N ALA A 469 20.44 -13.98 -0.94
CA ALA A 469 20.25 -14.05 -2.40
C ALA A 469 18.80 -13.75 -2.84
N PRO A 470 18.20 -12.60 -2.44
CA PRO A 470 16.85 -12.26 -2.86
C PRO A 470 16.76 -12.07 -4.38
N SER A 471 15.65 -12.52 -4.95
CA SER A 471 15.32 -12.36 -6.37
C SER A 471 13.91 -11.80 -6.55
N ALA A 472 13.69 -11.12 -7.67
CA ALA A 472 12.43 -10.49 -7.98
C ALA A 472 12.03 -10.66 -9.44
N LYS A 473 10.71 -10.67 -9.67
CA LYS A 473 10.08 -10.56 -11.00
C LYS A 473 9.14 -9.36 -11.01
N VAL A 474 9.03 -8.67 -12.14
CA VAL A 474 8.07 -7.57 -12.31
C VAL A 474 6.76 -8.12 -12.86
N LEU A 475 5.64 -7.72 -12.26
CA LEU A 475 4.29 -8.02 -12.72
C LEU A 475 3.64 -6.75 -13.30
N ALA A 476 3.40 -6.73 -14.62
CA ALA A 476 2.58 -5.71 -15.27
C ALA A 476 1.58 -6.35 -16.25
N SER A 477 0.34 -5.87 -16.25
CA SER A 477 -0.74 -6.36 -17.11
C SER A 477 -0.94 -7.89 -17.13
N GLY A 478 -0.59 -8.58 -16.04
CA GLY A 478 -0.70 -10.04 -15.89
C GLY A 478 0.53 -10.83 -16.36
N PHE A 479 1.50 -10.18 -17.00
CA PHE A 479 2.76 -10.80 -17.41
C PHE A 479 3.81 -10.67 -16.32
N LEU A 480 4.64 -11.71 -16.19
CA LEU A 480 5.80 -11.72 -15.33
C LEU A 480 7.04 -11.59 -16.20
N SER A 481 7.95 -10.70 -15.80
CA SER A 481 9.27 -10.59 -16.43
C SER A 481 10.15 -11.80 -16.13
N SER A 482 11.32 -11.81 -16.78
CA SER A 482 12.48 -12.57 -16.30
C SER A 482 12.83 -12.21 -14.85
N SER A 483 13.43 -13.17 -14.12
CA SER A 483 13.88 -12.97 -12.75
C SER A 483 15.20 -12.21 -12.73
N PHE A 484 15.37 -11.30 -11.78
CA PHE A 484 16.65 -10.63 -11.51
C PHE A 484 17.01 -10.74 -10.03
N HIS A 485 18.32 -10.72 -9.74
CA HIS A 485 18.83 -10.69 -8.37
C HIS A 485 18.91 -9.27 -7.85
N ILE A 486 18.80 -9.14 -6.53
CA ILE A 486 18.97 -7.90 -5.78
C ILE A 486 20.25 -8.07 -4.96
N THR A 487 21.14 -7.07 -4.98
CA THR A 487 22.44 -7.09 -4.26
C THR A 487 22.64 -5.88 -3.35
N ASN A 488 21.77 -4.86 -3.45
CA ASN A 488 21.74 -3.70 -2.58
C ASN A 488 20.31 -3.26 -2.31
N GLY A 489 20.15 -2.35 -1.35
CA GLY A 489 18.88 -1.82 -0.91
C GLY A 489 18.20 -2.66 0.16
N THR A 490 17.17 -2.08 0.77
CA THR A 490 16.31 -2.74 1.74
C THR A 490 15.02 -3.22 1.07
N ARG A 491 14.39 -4.26 1.63
CA ARG A 491 13.21 -4.87 1.03
C ARG A 491 11.98 -3.99 1.28
N GLN A 492 11.51 -3.27 0.25
CA GLN A 492 10.29 -2.49 0.35
C GLN A 492 9.09 -3.36 0.75
N GLY A 493 8.33 -2.93 1.76
CA GLY A 493 7.21 -3.70 2.30
C GLY A 493 7.57 -4.76 3.36
N CYS A 494 8.86 -4.89 3.70
CA CYS A 494 9.34 -5.67 4.85
C CYS A 494 9.18 -4.87 6.16
N PRO A 495 8.67 -5.47 7.26
CA PRO A 495 8.52 -4.79 8.54
C PRO A 495 9.85 -4.40 9.22
N LEU A 496 10.95 -5.10 8.91
CA LEU A 496 12.27 -4.84 9.48
C LEU A 496 13.03 -3.71 8.75
N SER A 497 12.82 -3.59 7.44
CA SER A 497 13.60 -2.69 6.58
C SER A 497 13.62 -1.22 7.01
N PRO A 498 12.51 -0.60 7.49
CA PRO A 498 12.55 0.77 7.99
C PRO A 498 13.49 0.96 9.19
N LEU A 499 13.55 -0.02 10.09
CA LEU A 499 14.40 0.04 11.30
C LEU A 499 15.89 -0.04 10.94
N ILE A 500 16.22 -0.94 10.01
CA ILE A 500 17.59 -1.09 9.51
C ILE A 500 18.02 0.15 8.72
N PHE A 501 17.11 0.74 7.96
CA PHE A 501 17.40 1.94 7.18
C PHE A 501 17.77 3.13 8.06
N ILE A 502 17.00 3.40 9.13
CA ILE A 502 17.32 4.51 10.04
C ILE A 502 18.63 4.26 10.82
N LEU A 503 18.92 3.01 11.21
CA LEU A 503 20.21 2.65 11.81
C LEU A 503 21.37 2.89 10.82
N ALA A 504 21.19 2.53 9.55
CA ALA A 504 22.20 2.75 8.52
C ALA A 504 22.48 4.24 8.24
N LEU A 505 21.47 5.10 8.41
CA LEU A 505 21.58 6.55 8.23
C LEU A 505 22.16 7.27 9.46
N GLU A 506 22.03 6.68 10.64
CA GLU A 506 22.42 7.30 11.91
C GLU A 506 23.90 7.74 11.99
N PRO A 507 24.90 7.01 11.46
CA PRO A 507 26.29 7.47 11.46
C PRO A 507 26.47 8.80 10.72
N LEU A 508 25.76 9.03 9.61
CA LEU A 508 25.76 10.32 8.93
C LEU A 508 25.17 11.42 9.82
N ALA A 509 24.03 11.12 10.47
CA ALA A 509 23.34 12.05 11.36
C ALA A 509 24.25 12.52 12.52
N LEU A 510 24.93 11.59 13.18
CA LEU A 510 25.85 11.89 14.27
C LEU A 510 27.08 12.67 13.81
N GLN A 511 27.67 12.34 12.66
CA GLN A 511 28.81 13.09 12.14
C GLN A 511 28.43 14.53 11.76
N ILE A 512 27.24 14.76 11.18
CA ILE A 512 26.73 16.12 10.96
C ILE A 512 26.59 16.86 12.30
N LYS A 513 26.03 16.19 13.32
CA LYS A 513 25.83 16.74 14.66
C LYS A 513 27.15 17.17 15.33
N ILE A 514 28.15 16.30 15.32
CA ILE A 514 29.43 16.49 16.02
C ILE A 514 30.41 17.39 15.25
N SER A 515 30.33 17.41 13.91
CA SER A 515 31.26 18.16 13.06
C SER A 515 31.34 19.64 13.43
N GLN A 516 32.54 20.13 13.69
CA GLN A 516 32.78 21.56 13.97
C GLN A 516 32.77 22.42 12.71
N ALA A 517 32.97 21.82 11.54
CA ALA A 517 32.97 22.51 10.25
C ALA A 517 31.56 22.72 9.69
N ILE A 518 30.58 21.91 10.13
CA ILE A 518 29.16 22.08 9.81
C ILE A 518 28.52 22.83 10.99
N LYS A 519 28.27 24.13 10.81
CA LYS A 519 27.71 24.99 11.86
C LYS A 519 26.20 24.98 11.84
N GLY A 520 25.60 24.76 13.01
CA GLY A 520 24.16 24.72 13.21
C GLY A 520 23.54 26.07 13.56
N MET A 521 22.22 26.08 13.67
CA MET A 521 21.52 27.21 14.27
C MET A 521 21.77 27.25 15.79
N PRO A 522 22.15 28.40 16.36
CA PRO A 522 22.37 28.52 17.79
C PRO A 522 21.04 28.39 18.54
N THR A 523 21.08 27.64 19.64
CA THR A 523 19.99 27.37 20.57
C THR A 523 20.49 27.53 22.01
N PRO A 524 19.61 27.67 23.01
CA PRO A 524 20.03 27.74 24.41
C PRO A 524 20.87 26.52 24.87
N ASN A 525 20.72 25.38 24.20
CA ASN A 525 21.39 24.13 24.54
C ASN A 525 22.58 23.80 23.60
N GLY A 526 23.12 24.80 22.89
CA GLY A 526 24.19 24.62 21.91
C GLY A 526 23.71 24.83 20.48
N GLU A 527 24.16 24.01 19.53
CA GLU A 527 23.75 24.13 18.12
C GLU A 527 22.74 23.05 17.72
N HIS A 528 21.71 23.42 16.96
CA HIS A 528 20.82 22.48 16.30
C HIS A 528 21.10 22.45 14.79
N LYS A 529 21.42 21.27 14.25
CA LYS A 529 21.92 21.11 12.88
C LYS A 529 20.98 20.35 11.95
N LEU A 530 20.17 19.43 12.47
CA LEU A 530 19.35 18.56 11.64
C LEU A 530 18.09 18.06 12.32
N ALA A 531 17.08 17.75 11.51
CA ALA A 531 15.91 16.96 11.86
C ALA A 531 15.69 15.92 10.76
N LEU A 532 15.39 14.68 11.14
CA LEU A 532 15.24 13.55 10.23
C LEU A 532 13.86 12.93 10.38
N PHE A 533 13.30 12.49 9.27
CA PHE A 533 12.17 11.58 9.25
C PHE A 533 12.41 10.52 8.19
N ALA A 534 12.99 9.40 8.61
CA ALA A 534 13.51 8.37 7.70
C ALA A 534 14.54 8.96 6.72
N ASP A 535 14.26 8.97 5.42
CA ASP A 535 15.11 9.51 4.36
C ASP A 535 14.96 11.03 4.14
N ASP A 536 13.91 11.65 4.66
CA ASP A 536 13.73 13.11 4.60
C ASP A 536 14.66 13.79 5.62
N ILE A 537 15.71 14.47 5.13
CA ILE A 537 16.69 15.18 5.96
C ILE A 537 16.46 16.69 5.85
N LEU A 538 16.18 17.35 6.98
CA LEU A 538 16.10 18.79 7.09
C LEU A 538 17.30 19.31 7.88
N LEU A 539 18.10 20.20 7.27
CA LEU A 539 19.30 20.77 7.87
C LEU A 539 19.08 22.24 8.23
N PHE A 540 19.67 22.64 9.35
CA PHE A 540 19.64 23.98 9.93
C PHE A 540 21.08 24.51 10.00
N LEU A 541 21.52 25.23 8.98
CA LEU A 541 22.92 25.62 8.83
C LEU A 541 23.12 27.11 9.09
N THR A 542 24.25 27.48 9.69
CA THR A 542 24.78 28.84 9.71
C THR A 542 26.08 28.90 8.90
N THR A 543 26.52 30.10 8.53
CA THR A 543 27.72 30.33 7.70
C THR A 543 27.80 29.37 6.49
N PRO A 544 26.80 29.39 5.59
CA PRO A 544 26.66 28.40 4.52
C PRO A 544 27.89 28.30 3.60
N GLU A 545 28.71 29.34 3.50
CA GLU A 545 29.96 29.36 2.75
C GLU A 545 30.98 28.33 3.27
N ILE A 546 30.97 28.04 4.57
CA ILE A 546 31.84 27.07 5.26
C ILE A 546 31.11 25.73 5.47
N SER A 547 29.85 25.79 5.89
CA SER A 547 29.06 24.60 6.24
C SER A 547 28.71 23.74 5.02
N LEU A 548 28.39 24.35 3.86
CA LEU A 548 27.97 23.58 2.68
C LEU A 548 29.10 22.73 2.08
N PRO A 549 30.32 23.25 1.82
CA PRO A 549 31.40 22.42 1.31
C PRO A 549 31.69 21.20 2.21
N SER A 550 31.74 21.43 3.52
CA SER A 550 31.98 20.39 4.52
C SER A 550 30.87 19.33 4.54
N LEU A 551 29.61 19.78 4.43
CA LEU A 551 28.45 18.90 4.33
C LEU A 551 28.49 18.04 3.07
N PHE A 552 28.72 18.62 1.89
CA PHE A 552 28.75 17.86 0.63
C PHE A 552 29.91 16.87 0.60
N HIS A 553 31.09 17.26 1.11
CA HIS A 553 32.20 16.32 1.27
C HIS A 553 31.82 15.11 2.15
N LEU A 554 31.10 15.35 3.26
CA LEU A 554 30.61 14.29 4.14
C LEU A 554 29.55 13.41 3.43
N LEU A 555 28.62 14.02 2.69
CA LEU A 555 27.61 13.30 1.92
C LEU A 555 28.24 12.44 0.81
N ASP A 556 29.27 12.93 0.13
CA ASP A 556 29.99 12.20 -0.91
C ASP A 556 30.77 11.02 -0.32
N SER A 557 31.48 11.24 0.80
CA SER A 557 32.16 10.18 1.56
C SER A 557 31.18 9.11 2.02
N PHE A 558 30.05 9.52 2.59
CA PHE A 558 28.98 8.61 2.99
C PHE A 558 28.37 7.87 1.79
N GLY A 559 28.20 8.55 0.66
CA GLY A 559 27.69 7.99 -0.59
C GLY A 559 28.59 6.91 -1.18
N ALA A 560 29.91 7.09 -1.10
CA ALA A 560 30.88 6.07 -1.53
C ALA A 560 30.80 4.78 -0.68
N LEU A 561 30.42 4.89 0.59
CA LEU A 561 30.34 3.75 1.52
C LEU A 561 28.98 3.06 1.55
N SER A 562 27.91 3.85 1.52
CA SER A 562 26.53 3.39 1.73
C SER A 562 25.71 3.31 0.45
N TYR A 563 26.23 3.82 -0.67
CA TYR A 563 25.52 4.12 -1.93
C TYR A 563 24.43 5.19 -1.81
N TYR A 564 24.36 5.92 -0.70
CA TYR A 564 23.50 7.10 -0.59
C TYR A 564 23.82 8.10 -1.70
N LYS A 565 22.78 8.71 -2.26
CA LYS A 565 22.95 9.72 -3.30
C LYS A 565 21.93 10.84 -3.10
N ASN A 566 22.43 12.06 -2.93
CA ASN A 566 21.58 13.25 -2.84
C ASN A 566 21.17 13.75 -4.23
N ASN A 567 19.91 14.15 -4.38
CA ASN A 567 19.39 14.83 -5.55
C ASN A 567 19.51 16.35 -5.34
N VAL A 568 20.65 16.91 -5.79
CA VAL A 568 20.96 18.34 -5.59
C VAL A 568 19.90 19.26 -6.23
N SER A 569 19.39 18.90 -7.41
CA SER A 569 18.41 19.74 -8.13
C SER A 569 17.00 19.74 -7.52
N LYS A 570 16.67 18.74 -6.71
CA LYS A 570 15.41 18.71 -5.93
C LYS A 570 15.59 19.14 -4.48
N THR A 571 16.83 19.33 -4.04
CA THR A 571 17.13 19.85 -2.70
C THR A 571 16.54 21.26 -2.59
N GLN A 572 15.68 21.50 -1.60
CA GLN A 572 15.05 22.80 -1.39
C GLN A 572 15.87 23.62 -0.40
N ALA A 573 16.13 24.87 -0.74
CA ALA A 573 16.90 25.80 0.08
C ALA A 573 16.06 27.00 0.51
N LEU A 574 15.94 27.26 1.81
CA LEU A 574 15.22 28.42 2.35
C LEU A 574 16.17 29.30 3.19
N PRO A 575 16.57 30.48 2.68
CA PRO A 575 17.44 31.41 3.40
C PRO A 575 16.67 32.20 4.47
N ILE A 576 17.31 32.40 5.62
CA ILE A 576 16.80 33.10 6.81
C ILE A 576 17.81 34.19 7.20
N ASN A 577 17.40 35.46 7.17
CA ASN A 577 18.24 36.60 7.54
C ASN A 577 19.62 36.64 6.84
N ILE A 578 19.70 36.13 5.60
CA ILE A 578 20.89 36.20 4.74
C ILE A 578 20.83 37.46 3.88
N ALA A 579 21.92 38.23 3.84
CA ALA A 579 22.04 39.42 3.00
C ALA A 579 21.97 39.07 1.51
N ALA A 580 21.38 39.97 0.70
CA ALA A 580 21.14 39.74 -0.72
C ALA A 580 22.42 39.46 -1.53
N SER A 581 23.53 40.12 -1.17
CA SER A 581 24.85 39.92 -1.79
C SER A 581 25.38 38.50 -1.57
N SER A 582 25.40 38.00 -0.33
CA SER A 582 25.83 36.63 -0.01
C SER A 582 24.92 35.58 -0.66
N LEU A 583 23.61 35.83 -0.69
CA LEU A 583 22.65 34.93 -1.32
C LEU A 583 22.90 34.77 -2.83
N GLY A 584 23.32 35.84 -3.52
CA GLY A 584 23.67 35.79 -4.94
C GLY A 584 24.83 34.83 -5.23
N SER A 585 25.88 34.87 -4.40
CA SER A 585 27.03 33.97 -4.50
C SER A 585 26.66 32.50 -4.23
N LEU A 586 25.81 32.25 -3.25
CA LEU A 586 25.36 30.88 -2.96
C LEU A 586 24.50 30.31 -4.10
N ARG A 587 23.64 31.12 -4.72
CA ARG A 587 22.78 30.72 -5.83
C ARG A 587 23.55 30.34 -7.09
N SER A 588 24.67 30.99 -7.37
CA SER A 588 25.51 30.63 -8.52
C SER A 588 26.31 29.36 -8.29
N LYS A 589 26.72 29.09 -7.04
CA LYS A 589 27.51 27.91 -6.69
C LYS A 589 26.68 26.62 -6.55
N TYR A 590 25.45 26.72 -6.04
CA TYR A 590 24.63 25.55 -5.75
C TYR A 590 23.30 25.54 -6.52
N PRO A 591 23.06 24.53 -7.38
CA PRO A 591 21.84 24.42 -8.19
C PRO A 591 20.66 23.84 -7.39
N PHE A 592 20.39 24.43 -6.22
CA PHE A 592 19.24 24.08 -5.38
C PHE A 592 17.95 24.70 -5.92
N ASP A 593 16.83 24.16 -5.46
CA ASP A 593 15.53 24.81 -5.56
C ASP A 593 15.41 25.89 -4.47
N TRP A 594 15.88 27.10 -4.79
CA TRP A 594 15.90 28.24 -3.88
C TRP A 594 14.49 28.81 -3.64
N ARG A 595 13.97 28.59 -2.44
CA ARG A 595 12.66 29.05 -1.98
C ARG A 595 12.75 30.42 -1.30
N SER A 596 11.72 31.24 -1.49
CA SER A 596 11.66 32.60 -0.91
C SER A 596 10.77 32.70 0.32
N THR A 597 9.69 31.91 0.41
CA THR A 597 8.68 32.02 1.48
C THR A 597 8.61 30.77 2.37
N SER A 598 8.53 29.59 1.77
CA SER A 598 8.41 28.32 2.49
C SER A 598 9.05 27.15 1.76
N LEU A 599 9.33 26.11 2.53
CA LEU A 599 9.79 24.81 2.04
C LEU A 599 8.74 23.73 2.35
N LYS A 600 8.66 22.69 1.53
CA LYS A 600 7.73 21.59 1.76
C LYS A 600 8.42 20.46 2.51
N TYR A 601 7.94 20.11 3.70
CA TYR A 601 8.48 19.03 4.53
C TYR A 601 7.35 18.20 5.13
N LEU A 602 7.41 16.88 4.97
CA LEU A 602 6.38 15.93 5.43
C LEU A 602 4.94 16.23 4.97
N GLY A 603 4.77 17.02 3.91
CA GLY A 603 3.45 17.42 3.40
C GLY A 603 2.91 18.72 3.97
N ILE A 604 3.70 19.46 4.76
CA ILE A 604 3.41 20.79 5.31
C ILE A 604 4.33 21.82 4.65
N SER A 605 3.79 23.00 4.41
CA SER A 605 4.57 24.17 3.98
C SER A 605 5.13 24.85 5.23
N LEU A 606 6.42 24.64 5.49
CA LEU A 606 7.13 25.27 6.60
C LEU A 606 7.54 26.68 6.15
N SER A 607 6.81 27.68 6.65
CA SER A 607 7.05 29.08 6.29
C SER A 607 8.07 29.74 7.19
N LYS A 608 8.91 30.61 6.59
CA LYS A 608 9.83 31.47 7.35
C LYS A 608 9.13 32.57 8.15
N SER A 609 7.88 32.91 7.84
CA SER A 609 7.14 34.03 8.48
C SER A 609 5.83 33.58 9.11
N ARG A 610 5.65 33.92 10.39
CA ARG A 610 4.48 33.55 11.22
C ARG A 610 3.15 33.93 10.56
N GLY A 611 3.07 35.11 9.95
CA GLY A 611 1.84 35.63 9.35
C GLY A 611 1.35 34.83 8.14
N THR A 612 2.22 34.05 7.50
CA THR A 612 1.89 33.30 6.27
C THR A 612 1.58 31.82 6.52
N ILE A 613 1.93 31.28 7.70
CA ILE A 613 1.76 29.86 8.04
C ILE A 613 0.34 29.36 7.79
N LEU A 614 -0.66 30.11 8.28
CA LEU A 614 -2.07 29.74 8.14
C LEU A 614 -2.50 29.70 6.67
N LYS A 615 -2.18 30.76 5.92
CA LYS A 615 -2.54 30.89 4.49
C LYS A 615 -1.90 29.79 3.65
N GLU A 616 -0.60 29.55 3.82
CA GLU A 616 0.14 28.60 3.00
C GLU A 616 -0.24 27.13 3.24
N ASN A 617 -0.79 26.80 4.42
CA ASN A 617 -1.17 25.44 4.77
C ASN A 617 -2.68 25.18 4.67
N PHE A 618 -3.51 26.07 5.23
CA PHE A 618 -4.95 25.82 5.31
C PHE A 618 -5.70 26.20 4.03
N THR A 619 -5.20 27.12 3.21
CA THR A 619 -5.83 27.42 1.91
C THR A 619 -5.74 26.23 0.94
N PRO A 620 -4.57 25.60 0.72
CA PRO A 620 -4.49 24.39 -0.10
C PRO A 620 -5.31 23.22 0.47
N LEU A 621 -5.33 23.07 1.81
CA LEU A 621 -6.15 22.05 2.47
C LEU A 621 -7.64 22.27 2.18
N LEU A 622 -8.14 23.51 2.35
CA LEU A 622 -9.53 23.87 2.05
C LEU A 622 -9.88 23.57 0.59
N ASN A 623 -9.05 24.02 -0.36
CA ASN A 623 -9.29 23.79 -1.79
C ASN A 623 -9.30 22.29 -2.14
N SER A 624 -8.40 21.51 -1.53
CA SER A 624 -8.37 20.05 -1.68
C SER A 624 -9.64 19.41 -1.14
N ILE A 625 -10.09 19.80 0.06
CA ILE A 625 -11.34 19.31 0.66
C ILE A 625 -12.54 19.69 -0.21
N GLU A 626 -12.67 20.95 -0.63
CA GLU A 626 -13.76 21.42 -1.50
C GLU A 626 -13.79 20.62 -2.83
N THR A 627 -12.64 20.35 -3.43
CA THR A 627 -12.53 19.53 -4.66
C THR A 627 -12.93 18.07 -4.41
N GLN A 628 -12.54 17.48 -3.28
CA GLN A 628 -12.94 16.12 -2.92
C GLN A 628 -14.44 16.03 -2.65
N LEU A 629 -15.01 16.95 -1.87
CA LEU A 629 -16.43 16.97 -1.52
C LEU A 629 -17.33 17.23 -2.74
N SER A 630 -16.90 18.10 -3.66
CA SER A 630 -17.61 18.32 -4.94
C SER A 630 -17.56 17.07 -5.82
N THR A 631 -16.40 16.42 -5.93
CA THR A 631 -16.26 15.14 -6.65
C THR A 631 -17.15 14.05 -6.06
N TRP A 632 -17.32 14.01 -4.73
CA TRP A 632 -18.19 13.03 -4.09
C TRP A 632 -19.68 13.37 -4.15
N SER A 633 -20.03 14.61 -4.46
CA SER A 633 -21.44 15.03 -4.57
C SER A 633 -22.19 14.33 -5.71
N THR A 634 -21.46 13.91 -6.75
CA THR A 634 -21.99 13.11 -7.87
C THR A 634 -22.27 11.66 -7.50
N ASN A 635 -21.72 11.17 -6.38
CA ASN A 635 -21.95 9.79 -5.93
C ASN A 635 -23.27 9.69 -5.16
N GLU A 636 -24.11 8.74 -5.56
CA GLU A 636 -25.29 8.37 -4.78
C GLU A 636 -24.88 7.71 -3.46
N SER A 637 -24.99 8.48 -2.37
CA SER A 637 -24.67 8.06 -1.00
C SER A 637 -25.73 8.58 -0.04
N SER A 638 -26.00 7.83 1.03
CA SER A 638 -26.84 8.32 2.13
C SER A 638 -26.09 9.41 2.91
N TRP A 639 -26.81 10.19 3.73
CA TRP A 639 -26.18 11.17 4.61
C TRP A 639 -25.24 10.50 5.65
N LEU A 640 -25.57 9.29 6.13
CA LEU A 640 -24.68 8.47 6.96
C LEU A 640 -23.39 8.07 6.22
N GLY A 641 -23.51 7.68 4.95
CA GLY A 641 -22.37 7.35 4.10
C GLY A 641 -21.46 8.56 3.85
N ARG A 642 -22.05 9.75 3.67
CA ARG A 642 -21.28 11.01 3.57
C ARG A 642 -20.55 11.37 4.85
N MET A 643 -21.20 11.21 6.02
CA MET A 643 -20.53 11.38 7.31
C MET A 643 -19.37 10.40 7.50
N ALA A 644 -19.56 9.13 7.12
CA ALA A 644 -18.52 8.12 7.15
C ALA A 644 -17.36 8.45 6.19
N ALA A 645 -17.66 8.97 4.99
CA ALA A 645 -16.65 9.43 4.03
C ALA A 645 -15.80 10.57 4.59
N ILE A 646 -16.43 11.58 5.20
CA ILE A 646 -15.74 12.68 5.87
C ILE A 646 -14.83 12.14 6.98
N LYS A 647 -15.35 11.30 7.87
CA LYS A 647 -14.58 10.69 8.97
C LYS A 647 -13.40 9.85 8.47
N MET A 648 -13.56 9.14 7.36
CA MET A 648 -12.55 8.23 6.83
C MET A 648 -11.47 8.94 5.99
N CYS A 649 -11.83 10.00 5.27
CA CYS A 649 -10.94 10.61 4.28
C CYS A 649 -10.56 12.05 4.59
N ILE A 650 -11.45 12.87 5.12
CA ILE A 650 -11.22 14.31 5.37
C ILE A 650 -10.67 14.54 6.78
N LEU A 651 -11.27 13.92 7.79
CA LEU A 651 -10.84 14.09 9.18
C LEU A 651 -9.35 13.78 9.40
N PRO A 652 -8.77 12.68 8.86
CA PRO A 652 -7.34 12.42 9.01
C PRO A 652 -6.46 13.51 8.41
N GLN A 653 -6.90 14.16 7.31
CA GLN A 653 -6.18 15.29 6.73
C GLN A 653 -6.21 16.49 7.66
N ILE A 654 -7.38 16.84 8.22
CA ILE A 654 -7.52 17.97 9.16
C ILE A 654 -6.68 17.73 10.43
N LEU A 655 -6.81 16.54 11.04
CA LEU A 655 -6.06 16.16 12.24
C LEU A 655 -4.55 16.23 12.03
N TYR A 656 -4.08 15.81 10.85
CA TYR A 656 -2.67 15.90 10.50
C TYR A 656 -2.17 17.36 10.56
N TYR A 657 -2.93 18.32 10.02
CA TYR A 657 -2.56 19.74 10.07
C TYR A 657 -2.67 20.32 11.48
N PHE A 658 -3.74 19.99 12.21
CA PHE A 658 -3.94 20.48 13.59
C PHE A 658 -2.78 20.08 14.51
N ARG A 659 -2.26 18.86 14.34
CA ARG A 659 -1.18 18.35 15.19
C ARG A 659 0.20 18.89 14.83
N ASN A 660 0.48 19.04 13.54
CA ASN A 660 1.83 19.38 13.09
C ASN A 660 2.06 20.89 12.92
N ILE A 661 1.02 21.73 12.92
CA ILE A 661 1.17 23.19 12.81
C ILE A 661 0.94 23.83 14.19
N PRO A 662 2.00 24.28 14.87
CA PRO A 662 1.92 24.80 16.24
C PRO A 662 1.46 26.27 16.28
N VAL A 663 0.29 26.57 15.71
CA VAL A 663 -0.29 27.92 15.72
C VAL A 663 -1.73 27.90 16.22
N PHE A 664 -2.16 29.02 16.80
CA PHE A 664 -3.57 29.22 17.12
C PHE A 664 -4.41 29.21 15.84
N ILE A 665 -5.38 28.31 15.77
CA ILE A 665 -6.29 28.20 14.63
C ILE A 665 -7.48 29.13 14.88
N PRO A 666 -7.71 30.15 14.03
CA PRO A 666 -8.80 31.09 14.24
C PRO A 666 -10.18 30.43 14.17
N ALA A 667 -11.11 30.87 15.03
CA ALA A 667 -12.48 30.35 15.08
C ALA A 667 -13.20 30.44 13.72
N HIS A 668 -12.98 31.52 12.95
CA HIS A 668 -13.61 31.68 11.63
C HIS A 668 -13.20 30.58 10.63
N LEU A 669 -11.96 30.06 10.72
CA LEU A 669 -11.47 28.99 9.86
C LEU A 669 -12.11 27.65 10.25
N LEU A 670 -12.23 27.38 11.54
CA LEU A 670 -12.93 26.20 12.06
C LEU A 670 -14.41 26.22 11.66
N LEU A 671 -15.09 27.36 11.81
CA LEU A 671 -16.48 27.55 11.39
C LEU A 671 -16.65 27.35 9.88
N ARG A 672 -15.72 27.87 9.07
CA ARG A 672 -15.73 27.65 7.62
C ARG A 672 -15.61 26.17 7.27
N LEU A 673 -14.66 25.46 7.87
CA LEU A 673 -14.50 24.01 7.69
C LEU A 673 -15.76 23.24 8.13
N GLN A 674 -16.30 23.54 9.31
CA GLN A 674 -17.51 22.90 9.83
C GLN A 674 -18.69 23.12 8.87
N LYS A 675 -18.87 24.34 8.37
CA LYS A 675 -19.92 24.69 7.41
C LYS A 675 -19.78 23.91 6.10
N LEU A 676 -18.56 23.78 5.56
CA LEU A 676 -18.29 22.99 4.36
C LEU A 676 -18.65 21.50 4.56
N LEU A 677 -18.24 20.92 5.69
CA LEU A 677 -18.54 19.52 6.02
C LEU A 677 -20.04 19.30 6.21
N HIS A 678 -20.73 20.20 6.92
CA HIS A 678 -22.18 20.15 7.12
C HIS A 678 -22.96 20.30 5.81
N ALA A 679 -22.57 21.26 4.96
CA ALA A 679 -23.20 21.44 3.65
C ALA A 679 -23.10 20.18 2.80
N HIS A 680 -21.95 19.48 2.83
CA HIS A 680 -21.81 18.20 2.13
C HIS A 680 -22.72 17.11 2.69
N ILE A 681 -22.85 16.96 4.01
CA ILE A 681 -23.76 15.98 4.64
C ILE A 681 -25.18 16.12 4.11
N TRP A 682 -25.63 17.35 3.89
CA TRP A 682 -27.00 17.65 3.45
C TRP A 682 -27.14 17.93 1.96
N LYS A 683 -26.09 17.74 1.14
CA LYS A 683 -26.09 18.05 -0.30
C LYS A 683 -26.53 19.50 -0.59
N GLY A 684 -26.11 20.45 0.24
CA GLY A 684 -26.50 21.86 0.14
C GLY A 684 -27.97 22.15 0.49
N LYS A 685 -28.76 21.14 0.86
CA LYS A 685 -30.15 21.30 1.32
C LYS A 685 -30.17 21.72 2.80
N PRO A 686 -31.28 22.30 3.29
CA PRO A 686 -31.43 22.60 4.71
C PRO A 686 -31.22 21.33 5.57
N PRO A 687 -30.51 21.46 6.70
CA PRO A 687 -30.23 20.34 7.58
C PRO A 687 -31.53 19.79 8.18
N ARG A 688 -31.68 18.45 8.18
CA ARG A 688 -32.86 17.78 8.76
C ARG A 688 -32.77 17.62 10.28
N LEU A 689 -31.59 17.81 10.84
CA LEU A 689 -31.29 17.67 12.27
C LEU A 689 -30.51 18.90 12.72
N SER A 690 -30.70 19.31 13.98
CA SER A 690 -29.91 20.39 14.57
C SER A 690 -28.43 20.03 14.61
N ALA A 691 -27.57 21.04 14.59
CA ALA A 691 -26.12 20.83 14.68
C ALA A 691 -25.72 20.11 15.98
N SER A 692 -26.38 20.43 17.10
CA SER A 692 -26.15 19.79 18.40
C SER A 692 -26.52 18.30 18.40
N THR A 693 -27.64 17.91 17.76
CA THR A 693 -28.01 16.49 17.62
C THR A 693 -27.03 15.74 16.70
N VAL A 694 -26.53 16.40 15.66
CA VAL A 694 -25.55 15.81 14.73
C VAL A 694 -24.22 15.54 15.45
N THR A 695 -23.73 16.46 16.29
CA THR A 695 -22.45 16.31 17.00
C THR A 695 -22.53 15.50 18.30
N ALA A 696 -23.69 15.47 18.97
CA ALA A 696 -23.86 14.78 20.24
C ALA A 696 -23.46 13.29 20.17
N PRO A 697 -22.88 12.71 21.25
CA PRO A 697 -22.51 11.30 21.30
C PRO A 697 -23.69 10.37 21.01
N ARG A 698 -23.41 9.21 20.40
CA ARG A 698 -24.44 8.21 20.09
C ARG A 698 -25.17 7.69 21.33
N ARG A 699 -24.47 7.59 22.46
CA ARG A 699 -25.05 7.22 23.76
C ARG A 699 -26.13 8.19 24.25
N ASN A 700 -26.05 9.46 23.84
CA ASN A 700 -27.00 10.51 24.21
C ASN A 700 -28.06 10.74 23.10
N GLY A 701 -28.27 9.75 22.22
CA GLY A 701 -29.22 9.86 21.10
C GLY A 701 -28.74 10.72 19.91
N GLY A 702 -27.50 11.20 19.92
CA GLY A 702 -26.91 11.95 18.81
C GLY A 702 -26.28 11.08 17.72
N LEU A 703 -25.71 11.70 16.69
CA LEU A 703 -25.07 10.98 15.58
C LEU A 703 -23.56 10.79 15.74
N GLY A 704 -22.97 11.44 16.75
CA GLY A 704 -21.54 11.45 17.05
C GLY A 704 -20.71 12.00 15.89
N PHE A 705 -21.22 12.99 15.16
CA PHE A 705 -20.43 13.72 14.18
C PHE A 705 -19.40 14.63 14.86
N LEU A 706 -18.42 15.09 14.09
CA LEU A 706 -17.29 15.84 14.61
C LEU A 706 -17.68 17.27 14.90
N ASP A 707 -17.39 17.72 16.11
CA ASP A 707 -17.22 19.14 16.41
C ASP A 707 -15.73 19.48 16.26
N LEU A 708 -15.38 20.28 15.25
CA LEU A 708 -13.98 20.59 14.97
C LEU A 708 -13.28 21.37 16.09
N GLN A 709 -14.00 22.09 16.95
CA GLN A 709 -13.42 22.77 18.10
C GLN A 709 -13.00 21.76 19.17
N ILE A 710 -13.87 20.80 19.48
CA ILE A 710 -13.57 19.69 20.41
C ILE A 710 -12.45 18.80 19.83
N VAL A 711 -12.48 18.55 18.52
CA VAL A 711 -11.44 17.77 17.83
C VAL A 711 -10.08 18.48 17.92
N LEU A 712 -10.05 19.81 17.75
CA LEU A 712 -8.82 20.58 17.91
C LEU A 712 -8.32 20.50 19.35
N GLN A 713 -9.17 20.76 20.35
CA GLN A 713 -8.80 20.69 21.76
C GLN A 713 -8.27 19.30 22.14
N SER A 714 -8.96 18.22 21.76
CA SER A 714 -8.51 16.85 22.03
C SER A 714 -7.21 16.50 21.33
N SER A 715 -6.98 17.01 20.12
CA SER A 715 -5.71 16.82 19.40
C SER A 715 -4.52 17.52 20.05
N LEU A 716 -4.75 18.59 20.81
CA LEU A 716 -3.73 19.32 21.54
C LEU A 716 -3.48 18.73 22.94
N THR A 717 -4.47 18.08 23.55
CA THR A 717 -4.36 17.50 24.90
C THR A 717 -3.99 16.02 24.92
N SER A 718 -4.16 15.28 23.82
CA SER A 718 -3.83 13.85 23.75
C SER A 718 -2.37 13.59 23.35
N PRO A 719 -1.54 12.95 24.20
CA PRO A 719 -0.17 12.54 23.84
C PRO A 719 -0.13 11.49 22.71
N THR A 720 -1.26 10.81 22.45
CA THR A 720 -1.26 9.50 21.80
C THR A 720 -2.28 9.39 20.67
N VAL A 721 -2.01 10.03 19.52
CA VAL A 721 -2.53 9.52 18.24
C VAL A 721 -1.36 8.86 17.52
N VAL A 722 -1.07 7.61 17.87
CA VAL A 722 -0.10 6.81 17.10
C VAL A 722 -0.70 6.56 15.73
N VAL A 723 -0.27 7.33 14.71
CA VAL A 723 -0.47 6.93 13.32
C VAL A 723 0.51 5.78 13.08
N ASN A 724 0.09 4.57 13.41
CA ASN A 724 0.89 3.38 13.22
C ASN A 724 1.02 3.15 11.70
N ALA A 725 2.08 3.68 11.08
CA ALA A 725 2.33 3.60 9.64
C ALA A 725 2.40 2.14 9.13
N SER A 726 2.56 1.16 10.02
CA SER A 726 2.57 -0.27 9.72
C SER A 726 1.17 -0.91 9.58
N GLN A 727 0.11 -0.21 9.98
CA GLN A 727 -1.25 -0.74 10.02
C GLN A 727 -2.21 0.16 9.24
N ARG A 728 -2.37 -0.11 7.94
CA ARG A 728 -3.59 0.26 7.20
C ARG A 728 -4.78 -0.61 7.65
N THR A 729 -5.04 -0.67 8.95
CA THR A 729 -6.23 -1.27 9.53
C THR A 729 -7.12 -0.17 10.07
N THR A 730 -8.40 -0.33 9.76
CA THR A 730 -9.55 0.48 10.16
C THR A 730 -9.82 0.38 11.67
N SER A 731 -8.87 0.82 12.51
CA SER A 731 -9.20 1.20 13.88
C SER A 731 -9.71 2.64 13.83
N MET A 732 -11.00 2.79 14.13
CA MET A 732 -11.63 4.09 14.27
C MET A 732 -10.82 4.96 15.23
N VAL A 733 -10.73 6.26 14.94
CA VAL A 733 -10.55 7.26 15.99
C VAL A 733 -11.83 7.19 16.83
N THR A 734 -11.87 6.30 17.81
CA THR A 734 -12.70 6.48 18.98
C THR A 734 -11.98 7.50 19.83
N VAL A 735 -12.53 8.71 19.88
CA VAL A 735 -12.28 9.63 20.98
C VAL A 735 -12.87 8.94 22.21
N GLY A 736 -12.03 8.16 22.90
CA GLY A 736 -12.36 7.54 24.17
C GLY A 736 -12.28 8.61 25.25
N GLU A 737 -13.46 8.95 25.77
CA GLU A 737 -13.75 9.31 27.17
C GLU A 737 -12.67 10.11 27.89
N CYS A 738 -12.89 11.43 27.97
CA CYS A 738 -12.51 12.17 29.17
C CYS A 738 -13.16 11.47 30.36
N HIS A 739 -12.37 10.79 31.18
CA HIS A 739 -12.76 10.55 32.55
C HIS A 739 -12.74 11.89 33.29
N ASP A 740 -13.80 12.09 34.07
CA ASP A 740 -14.05 13.24 34.91
C ASP A 740 -12.82 13.56 35.78
N PHE A 741 -12.24 14.74 35.57
CA PHE A 741 -11.51 15.44 36.62
C PHE A 741 -12.48 16.49 37.17
N HIS A 742 -13.13 16.14 38.28
CA HIS A 742 -13.69 17.16 39.16
C HIS A 742 -12.53 17.95 39.78
N ILE A 743 -12.65 19.28 39.68
CA ILE A 743 -11.94 20.40 40.34
C ILE A 743 -10.72 20.03 41.17
#